data_AF-A0A2V6CYS5-F1
#
_entry.id   AF-A0A2V6CYS5-F1
#
_cell.length_a   1.000
_cell.length_b   1.000
_cell.length_c   1.000
_cell.angle_alpha   90.00
_cell.angle_beta   90.00
_cell.angle_gamma   90.00
#
_symmetry.space_group_name_H-M   'P 1'
#
loop_
_entity.id
_entity.type
_entity.pdbx_description
1 polymer ?
#
loop_
_entity_poly.entity_id
_entity_poly.type
_entity_poly.pdbx_seq_one_letter_code
_entity_poly.pdbx_strand_id
1 'polypeptide(L)'
;MAELLAQVADKIDRAVQRVTPFAYRMQRKGRRWMRRAMRKPRSVSEGPNLLPLLIQVLASFSKADGVLLEEEIDSSLGFLRYDYPEAVYSELRQLFRQALYEQQDLTAMAQKLSIQLSTDRKIMLGVQLYDLISQAGLKQEQVVQFYSFMSQLGMAAQAIDIVYQLNASEESDPAVYQRDASPLESISFGNNGQSDVMLKSLSASDRLLAFRYHDLILLKNYSAQSVSVRSRPLPRGGFCRIYPGQRILVGDQVLSYQELAQYFNAKKNVSLPQIFIRINRDSDEVDLERARSRETALEVTFGLKVKVKALKDVDAELNGTRLRAGTLVEATLEDRIVFHNDSELDLLDLRRRTRALGGRFQLKASKSEYLVSNNPSLLEADDILLSPGTAGDVLLKIFCDYDKRVGTVEVLEADRSIMVGETNVRTTSPLKDGDTIRIDVGQFLKCNFSERIIEEERNIVRTLEVSEVTHRFSSGDIGLEGISFNVVRGELVCVMGASGCGKSTLLKVLAGQLQPTSGQVLLNNQPLYPNLDELRRYISYIPQDDAFDEHLTIGENLQFAAAIRSPHLSRRDRSRRLEGKLVELGLSERRDAVVGTAVKKTLSGGERKRLNIGLDMIGSADVYLFDEPTSGLSSKDSEHVIEIIRSMAHNKIIIVTIHQPSSKLFQMFHKAMLLDKGGRLVFFGTPTEMLRYFAEAEHQHQFGADLGACPSCGTTRPEFIFDVL
;
A
#
# COMPACT_ATOMS: atom_id res chain seq x y z
N MET A 1 51.30 -51.71 32.71
CA MET A 1 51.24 -50.75 31.57
C MET A 1 49.82 -50.22 31.30
N ALA A 2 48.77 -51.04 31.35
CA ALA A 2 47.39 -50.54 31.23
C ALA A 2 46.90 -49.73 32.44
N GLU A 3 47.27 -50.11 33.68
CA GLU A 3 46.91 -49.33 34.89
C GLU A 3 47.69 -48.01 35.04
N LEU A 4 48.91 -47.93 34.49
CA LEU A 4 49.70 -46.70 34.49
C LEU A 4 49.11 -45.65 33.53
N LEU A 5 48.55 -46.10 32.39
CA LEU A 5 47.89 -45.23 31.41
C LEU A 5 46.52 -44.74 31.93
N ALA A 6 45.80 -45.56 32.69
CA ALA A 6 44.53 -45.17 33.31
C ALA A 6 44.71 -44.12 34.43
N GLN A 7 45.76 -44.25 35.27
CA GLN A 7 46.07 -43.26 36.31
C GLN A 7 46.59 -41.93 35.76
N VAL A 8 47.27 -41.95 34.60
CA VAL A 8 47.72 -40.72 33.91
C VAL A 8 46.55 -40.02 33.21
N ALA A 9 45.62 -40.77 32.62
CA ALA A 9 44.41 -40.21 32.01
C ALA A 9 43.48 -39.55 33.04
N ASP A 10 43.24 -40.17 34.21
CA ASP A 10 42.37 -39.61 35.26
C ASP A 10 43.01 -38.42 36.01
N LYS A 11 44.35 -38.34 36.08
CA LYS A 11 45.06 -37.14 36.56
C LYS A 11 45.01 -35.98 35.57
N ILE A 12 45.04 -36.25 34.26
CA ILE A 12 44.93 -35.22 33.23
C ILE A 12 43.51 -34.66 33.19
N ASP A 13 42.48 -35.51 33.34
CA ASP A 13 41.08 -35.06 33.31
C ASP A 13 40.71 -34.20 34.53
N ARG A 14 41.23 -34.54 35.72
CA ARG A 14 41.05 -33.71 36.94
C ARG A 14 41.89 -32.42 36.93
N ALA A 15 42.98 -32.36 36.19
CA ALA A 15 43.78 -31.15 35.99
C ALA A 15 43.12 -30.20 34.97
N VAL A 16 42.43 -30.74 33.95
CA VAL A 16 41.71 -29.96 32.93
C VAL A 16 40.40 -29.36 33.48
N GLN A 17 39.79 -29.96 34.50
CA GLN A 17 38.57 -29.42 35.13
C GLN A 17 38.78 -28.36 36.23
N ARG A 18 40.03 -28.01 36.60
CA ARG A 18 40.31 -27.02 37.67
C ARG A 18 40.97 -25.72 37.24
N VAL A 19 41.23 -25.50 35.94
CA VAL A 19 41.80 -24.23 35.44
C VAL A 19 40.91 -23.61 34.37
N THR A 20 39.64 -23.34 34.70
CA THR A 20 38.81 -22.41 33.92
C THR A 20 37.74 -21.76 34.81
N PRO A 21 38.06 -20.65 35.50
CA PRO A 21 37.13 -19.52 35.45
C PRO A 21 37.78 -18.13 35.33
N PHE A 22 39.04 -18.04 34.87
CA PHE A 22 39.69 -16.73 34.64
C PHE A 22 40.26 -16.54 33.23
N ALA A 23 40.80 -17.60 32.60
CA ALA A 23 41.36 -17.50 31.24
C ALA A 23 40.30 -17.35 30.11
N TYR A 24 39.04 -17.74 30.36
CA TYR A 24 37.95 -17.57 29.39
C TYR A 24 37.41 -16.12 29.30
N ARG A 25 37.77 -15.24 30.24
CA ARG A 25 37.32 -13.83 30.26
C ARG A 25 38.27 -12.85 29.54
N MET A 26 39.55 -13.19 29.32
CA MET A 26 40.51 -12.26 28.69
C MET A 26 40.69 -12.44 27.17
N GLN A 27 40.45 -13.62 26.59
CA GLN A 27 40.47 -13.78 25.10
C GLN A 27 39.21 -13.25 24.40
N ARG A 28 38.16 -12.89 25.15
CA ARG A 28 36.87 -12.44 24.58
C ARG A 28 36.78 -10.93 24.34
N LYS A 29 37.71 -10.12 24.88
CA LYS A 29 37.76 -8.66 24.64
C LYS A 29 38.57 -8.29 23.39
N GLY A 30 39.71 -8.94 23.12
CA GLY A 30 40.52 -8.69 21.91
C GLY A 30 39.86 -9.14 20.60
N ARG A 31 39.17 -10.29 20.59
CA ARG A 31 38.44 -10.80 19.40
C ARG A 31 37.11 -10.09 19.13
N ARG A 32 36.59 -9.30 20.08
CA ARG A 32 35.34 -8.51 19.89
C ARG A 32 35.57 -7.17 19.20
N TRP A 33 36.76 -6.59 19.32
CA TRP A 33 37.09 -5.31 18.67
C TRP A 33 37.40 -5.51 17.18
N MET A 34 38.21 -6.52 16.82
CA MET A 34 38.42 -6.89 15.41
C MET A 34 37.17 -7.42 14.69
N ARG A 35 36.23 -8.08 15.39
CA ARG A 35 34.95 -8.53 14.80
C ARG A 35 33.87 -7.44 14.72
N ARG A 36 34.05 -6.28 15.38
CA ARG A 36 33.14 -5.13 15.27
C ARG A 36 33.54 -4.17 14.14
N ALA A 37 34.81 -4.12 13.75
CA ALA A 37 35.25 -3.34 12.60
C ALA A 37 34.98 -4.03 11.24
N MET A 38 34.69 -5.34 11.21
CA MET A 38 34.51 -6.12 9.97
C MET A 38 33.15 -6.84 9.83
N ARG A 39 32.10 -6.40 10.54
CA ARG A 39 30.74 -6.96 10.38
C ARG A 39 29.78 -5.91 9.83
N LYS A 40 29.69 -5.83 8.50
CA LYS A 40 28.49 -5.32 7.83
C LYS A 40 27.33 -6.31 8.08
N PRO A 41 26.11 -5.85 8.39
CA PRO A 41 24.95 -6.72 8.48
C PRO A 41 24.70 -7.34 7.11
N ARG A 42 24.58 -8.68 7.07
CA ARG A 42 24.26 -9.45 5.86
C ARG A 42 22.81 -9.93 5.95
N SER A 43 21.95 -9.37 5.10
CA SER A 43 20.77 -10.05 4.57
C SER A 43 21.20 -10.90 3.37
N VAL A 44 20.54 -12.04 3.13
CA VAL A 44 20.76 -12.93 1.97
C VAL A 44 19.38 -13.04 1.32
N SER A 45 19.15 -12.67 0.06
CA SER A 45 19.80 -13.18 -1.14
C SER A 45 21.19 -12.62 -1.45
N GLU A 46 22.16 -13.52 -1.57
CA GLU A 46 23.54 -13.24 -1.97
C GLU A 46 23.63 -12.87 -3.46
N GLY A 47 24.07 -11.65 -3.71
CA GLY A 47 25.08 -11.32 -4.72
C GLY A 47 26.09 -10.38 -4.06
N PRO A 48 27.25 -10.05 -4.65
CA PRO A 48 28.00 -8.88 -4.19
C PRO A 48 27.06 -7.67 -4.21
N ASN A 49 27.27 -6.67 -3.35
CA ASN A 49 26.53 -5.41 -3.47
C ASN A 49 26.75 -4.88 -4.89
N LEU A 50 25.78 -5.15 -5.77
CA LEU A 50 25.85 -4.88 -7.21
C LEU A 50 25.53 -3.41 -7.48
N LEU A 51 24.98 -2.70 -6.50
CA LEU A 51 24.56 -1.32 -6.62
C LEU A 51 25.68 -0.40 -7.15
N PRO A 52 26.93 -0.43 -6.63
CA PRO A 52 28.02 0.33 -7.24
C PRO A 52 28.30 -0.04 -8.69
N LEU A 53 28.21 -1.34 -9.04
CA LEU A 53 28.43 -1.83 -10.39
C LEU A 53 27.32 -1.36 -11.35
N LEU A 54 26.06 -1.38 -10.89
CA LEU A 54 24.91 -0.88 -11.65
C LEU A 54 24.99 0.62 -11.85
N ILE A 55 25.39 1.38 -10.82
CA ILE A 55 25.66 2.82 -10.91
C ILE A 55 26.73 3.10 -11.98
N GLN A 56 27.82 2.34 -11.98
CA GLN A 56 28.89 2.48 -12.96
C GLN A 56 28.41 2.21 -14.39
N VAL A 57 27.61 1.16 -14.58
CA VAL A 57 27.01 0.86 -15.88
C VAL A 57 26.08 1.99 -16.32
N LEU A 58 25.11 2.43 -15.49
CA LEU A 58 24.20 3.53 -15.84
C LEU A 58 24.95 4.83 -16.17
N ALA A 59 25.97 5.18 -15.39
CA ALA A 59 26.81 6.34 -15.63
C ALA A 59 27.55 6.26 -16.96
N SER A 60 28.03 5.07 -17.36
CA SER A 60 28.74 4.88 -18.64
C SER A 60 27.85 5.14 -19.86
N PHE A 61 26.55 4.85 -19.77
CA PHE A 61 25.57 5.08 -20.85
C PHE A 61 25.00 6.51 -20.85
N SER A 62 25.17 7.26 -19.76
CA SER A 62 24.71 8.65 -19.62
C SER A 62 25.69 9.70 -20.20
N LYS A 63 26.87 9.27 -20.65
CA LYS A 63 28.00 10.14 -21.01
C LYS A 63 27.88 10.69 -22.44
N ALA A 64 26.85 11.47 -22.73
CA ALA A 64 26.57 11.91 -24.10
C ALA A 64 27.20 13.25 -24.50
N ASP A 65 27.25 14.27 -23.62
CA ASP A 65 27.59 15.65 -24.05
C ASP A 65 28.47 16.48 -23.09
N GLY A 66 29.05 15.88 -22.04
CA GLY A 66 29.99 16.58 -21.13
C GLY A 66 29.37 17.62 -20.20
N VAL A 67 28.11 18.02 -20.43
CA VAL A 67 27.28 18.82 -19.53
C VAL A 67 26.04 17.98 -19.21
N LEU A 68 26.06 17.29 -18.06
CA LEU A 68 24.89 16.58 -17.55
C LEU A 68 24.05 17.55 -16.73
N LEU A 69 22.76 17.64 -17.04
CA LEU A 69 21.81 18.36 -16.20
C LEU A 69 21.60 17.57 -14.90
N GLU A 70 21.43 18.25 -13.75
CA GLU A 70 21.14 17.55 -12.47
C GLU A 70 19.90 16.65 -12.59
N GLU A 71 19.00 16.99 -13.51
CA GLU A 71 17.77 16.25 -13.82
C GLU A 71 18.03 14.88 -14.47
N GLU A 72 19.08 14.73 -15.28
CA GLU A 72 19.46 13.46 -15.93
C GLU A 72 20.06 12.48 -14.92
N ILE A 73 20.84 13.00 -13.96
CA ILE A 73 21.37 12.20 -12.84
C ILE A 73 20.21 11.71 -11.96
N ASP A 74 19.26 12.57 -11.63
CA ASP A 74 18.10 12.20 -10.83
C ASP A 74 17.17 11.22 -11.56
N SER A 75 17.04 11.34 -12.89
CA SER A 75 16.33 10.37 -13.75
C SER A 75 17.03 9.00 -13.71
N SER A 76 18.35 8.98 -13.92
CA SER A 76 19.20 7.78 -13.91
C SER A 76 19.25 7.08 -12.56
N LEU A 77 19.24 7.84 -11.46
CA LEU A 77 19.25 7.30 -10.09
C LEU A 77 17.86 6.97 -9.57
N GLY A 78 16.80 7.51 -10.19
CA GLY A 78 15.42 7.18 -9.87
C GLY A 78 15.15 5.68 -9.94
N PHE A 79 15.76 4.99 -10.91
CA PHE A 79 15.68 3.54 -11.08
C PHE A 79 16.19 2.80 -9.85
N LEU A 80 17.38 3.17 -9.39
CA LEU A 80 18.04 2.53 -8.26
C LEU A 80 17.39 2.86 -6.92
N ARG A 81 16.80 4.06 -6.78
CA ARG A 81 16.09 4.44 -5.55
C ARG A 81 14.88 3.55 -5.28
N TYR A 82 14.19 3.10 -6.34
CA TYR A 82 13.03 2.21 -6.20
C TYR A 82 13.46 0.76 -5.96
N ASP A 83 14.46 0.29 -6.72
CA ASP A 83 14.92 -1.09 -6.62
C ASP A 83 15.80 -1.33 -5.35
N TYR A 84 16.31 -0.25 -4.75
CA TYR A 84 17.12 -0.24 -3.53
C TYR A 84 16.65 0.87 -2.56
N PRO A 85 15.46 0.74 -1.95
CA PRO A 85 14.88 1.78 -1.09
C PRO A 85 15.70 2.05 0.19
N GLU A 86 16.49 1.08 0.62
CA GLU A 86 17.40 1.17 1.77
C GLU A 86 18.67 2.00 1.49
N ALA A 87 18.94 2.35 0.22
CA ALA A 87 20.13 3.10 -0.16
C ALA A 87 19.93 4.61 0.09
N VAL A 88 20.88 5.23 0.79
CA VAL A 88 20.85 6.67 1.06
C VAL A 88 21.04 7.44 -0.25
N TYR A 89 20.07 8.26 -0.63
CA TYR A 89 20.06 8.95 -1.94
C TYR A 89 21.29 9.84 -2.16
N SER A 90 21.77 10.51 -1.12
CA SER A 90 23.01 11.31 -1.20
C SER A 90 24.24 10.47 -1.51
N GLU A 91 24.32 9.23 -1.00
CA GLU A 91 25.41 8.30 -1.31
C GLU A 91 25.33 7.77 -2.74
N LEU A 92 24.13 7.41 -3.21
CA LEU A 92 23.89 7.03 -4.61
C LEU A 92 24.36 8.12 -5.57
N ARG A 93 24.02 9.37 -5.25
CA ARG A 93 24.38 10.55 -6.01
C ARG A 93 25.89 10.77 -6.08
N GLN A 94 26.57 10.59 -4.96
CA GLN A 94 28.03 10.72 -4.89
C GLN A 94 28.72 9.62 -5.72
N LEU A 95 28.28 8.36 -5.60
CA LEU A 95 28.82 7.24 -6.37
C LEU A 95 28.60 7.43 -7.88
N PHE A 96 27.44 7.92 -8.30
CA PHE A 96 27.14 8.18 -9.71
C PHE A 96 28.04 9.28 -10.27
N ARG A 97 28.19 10.40 -9.54
CA ARG A 97 29.12 11.47 -9.92
C ARG A 97 30.54 10.96 -10.05
N GLN A 98 31.01 10.16 -9.11
CA GLN A 98 32.33 9.55 -9.18
C GLN A 98 32.47 8.65 -10.43
N ALA A 99 31.48 7.80 -10.68
CA ALA A 99 31.48 6.88 -11.82
C ALA A 99 31.47 7.56 -13.19
N LEU A 100 30.89 8.76 -13.32
CA LEU A 100 30.90 9.55 -14.56
C LEU A 100 32.31 9.94 -15.00
N TYR A 101 33.21 10.21 -14.05
CA TYR A 101 34.58 10.65 -14.32
C TYR A 101 35.58 9.48 -14.43
N GLU A 102 35.20 8.27 -14.00
CA GLU A 102 36.01 7.06 -14.13
C GLU A 102 35.87 6.44 -15.54
N GLN A 103 36.94 5.83 -16.05
CA GLN A 103 36.86 4.95 -17.22
C GLN A 103 36.30 3.59 -16.78
N GLN A 104 35.14 3.22 -17.32
CA GLN A 104 34.45 1.98 -16.99
C GLN A 104 34.78 0.89 -18.04
N ASP A 105 35.18 -0.30 -17.60
CA ASP A 105 35.28 -1.48 -18.48
C ASP A 105 33.93 -2.20 -18.54
N LEU A 106 33.10 -1.80 -19.50
CA LEU A 106 31.76 -2.35 -19.68
C LEU A 106 31.76 -3.85 -19.98
N THR A 107 32.84 -4.38 -20.56
CA THR A 107 32.92 -5.81 -20.88
C THR A 107 33.08 -6.63 -19.60
N ALA A 108 34.00 -6.22 -18.72
CA ALA A 108 34.15 -6.86 -17.42
C ALA A 108 32.89 -6.73 -16.55
N MET A 109 32.20 -5.58 -16.62
CA MET A 109 30.95 -5.35 -15.89
C MET A 109 29.82 -6.25 -16.37
N ALA A 110 29.61 -6.34 -17.69
CA ALA A 110 28.60 -7.19 -18.29
C ALA A 110 28.81 -8.66 -17.92
N GLN A 111 30.05 -9.17 -18.01
CA GLN A 111 30.36 -10.54 -17.62
C GLN A 111 30.01 -10.82 -16.15
N LYS A 112 30.36 -9.89 -15.24
CA LYS A 112 30.05 -10.04 -13.82
C LYS A 112 28.54 -10.00 -13.55
N LEU A 113 27.82 -9.10 -14.20
CA LEU A 113 26.35 -9.00 -14.09
C LEU A 113 25.64 -10.20 -14.73
N SER A 114 26.20 -10.77 -15.79
CA SER A 114 25.62 -11.93 -16.50
C SER A 114 25.44 -13.15 -15.60
N ILE A 115 26.34 -13.32 -14.61
CA ILE A 115 26.33 -14.43 -13.65
C ILE A 115 25.41 -14.14 -12.46
N GLN A 116 25.26 -12.87 -12.09
CA GLN A 116 24.66 -12.48 -10.81
C GLN A 116 23.24 -11.94 -10.92
N LEU A 117 22.82 -11.47 -12.09
CA LEU A 117 21.45 -11.04 -12.35
C LEU A 117 20.61 -12.21 -12.85
N SER A 118 19.37 -12.31 -12.36
CA SER A 118 18.34 -13.14 -12.98
C SER A 118 17.98 -12.61 -14.36
N THR A 119 17.37 -13.45 -15.20
CA THR A 119 16.91 -13.06 -16.55
C THR A 119 16.02 -11.81 -16.50
N ASP A 120 15.06 -11.75 -15.57
CA ASP A 120 14.18 -10.58 -15.38
C ASP A 120 14.95 -9.30 -15.10
N ARG A 121 15.94 -9.37 -14.21
CA ARG A 121 16.76 -8.19 -13.87
C ARG A 121 17.64 -7.76 -15.03
N LYS A 122 18.09 -8.68 -15.88
CA LYS A 122 18.85 -8.34 -17.10
C LYS A 122 17.97 -7.63 -18.13
N ILE A 123 16.72 -8.08 -18.33
CA ILE A 123 15.75 -7.41 -19.21
C ILE A 123 15.46 -6.01 -18.68
N MET A 124 15.17 -5.89 -17.38
CA MET A 124 14.92 -4.61 -16.73
C MET A 124 16.09 -3.64 -16.89
N LEU A 125 17.33 -4.10 -16.70
CA LEU A 125 18.53 -3.30 -16.95
C LEU A 125 18.62 -2.87 -18.42
N GLY A 126 18.36 -3.78 -19.36
CA GLY A 126 18.33 -3.46 -20.79
C GLY A 126 17.35 -2.34 -21.13
N VAL A 127 16.13 -2.40 -20.60
CA VAL A 127 15.11 -1.34 -20.79
C VAL A 127 15.58 0.00 -20.22
N GLN A 128 16.20 -0.01 -19.04
CA GLN A 128 16.75 1.20 -18.40
C GLN A 128 17.90 1.81 -19.21
N LEU A 129 18.83 1.00 -19.71
CA LEU A 129 19.93 1.46 -20.54
C LEU A 129 19.43 2.03 -21.86
N TYR A 130 18.41 1.41 -22.45
CA TYR A 130 17.80 1.90 -23.67
C TYR A 130 17.11 3.27 -23.47
N ASP A 131 16.39 3.47 -22.36
CA ASP A 131 15.79 4.76 -22.02
C ASP A 131 16.85 5.87 -21.90
N LEU A 132 17.98 5.59 -21.24
CA LEU A 132 19.09 6.54 -21.12
C LEU A 132 19.68 6.97 -22.47
N ILE A 133 19.95 6.01 -23.36
CA ILE A 133 20.48 6.35 -24.69
C ILE A 133 19.43 7.03 -25.57
N SER A 134 18.14 6.76 -25.34
CA SER A 134 17.04 7.43 -26.04
C SER A 134 16.94 8.90 -25.64
N GLN A 135 17.11 9.20 -24.35
CA GLN A 135 17.13 10.58 -23.84
C GLN A 135 18.33 11.37 -24.40
N ALA A 136 19.45 10.69 -24.63
CA ALA A 136 20.66 11.26 -25.27
C ALA A 136 20.56 11.43 -26.80
N GLY A 137 19.40 11.17 -27.41
CA GLY A 137 19.18 11.34 -28.85
C GLY A 137 19.63 10.17 -29.73
N LEU A 138 19.82 8.97 -29.17
CA LEU A 138 20.12 7.73 -29.90
C LEU A 138 21.34 7.82 -30.81
N LYS A 139 22.47 8.36 -30.31
CA LYS A 139 23.73 8.40 -31.07
C LYS A 139 24.15 6.97 -31.45
N GLN A 140 24.59 6.77 -32.70
CA GLN A 140 24.95 5.43 -33.23
C GLN A 140 25.94 4.69 -32.33
N GLU A 141 26.94 5.38 -31.80
CA GLU A 141 27.94 4.80 -30.88
C GLU A 141 27.31 4.19 -29.62
N GLN A 142 26.35 4.88 -29.01
CA GLN A 142 25.65 4.42 -27.81
C GLN A 142 24.74 3.21 -28.09
N VAL A 143 24.11 3.18 -29.26
CA VAL A 143 23.28 2.03 -29.69
C VAL A 143 24.14 0.79 -29.90
N VAL A 144 25.31 0.94 -30.55
CA VAL A 144 26.26 -0.17 -30.73
C VAL A 144 26.79 -0.66 -29.38
N GLN A 145 27.13 0.26 -28.47
CA GLN A 145 27.57 -0.05 -27.11
C GLN A 145 26.49 -0.79 -26.32
N PHE A 146 25.22 -0.41 -26.48
CA PHE A 146 24.08 -1.10 -25.87
C PHE A 146 23.95 -2.54 -26.35
N TYR A 147 23.95 -2.78 -27.66
CA TYR A 147 23.88 -4.14 -28.21
C TYR A 147 25.06 -5.00 -27.76
N SER A 148 26.27 -4.45 -27.77
CA SER A 148 27.46 -5.15 -27.30
C SER A 148 27.33 -5.55 -25.83
N PHE A 149 26.90 -4.63 -24.97
CA PHE A 149 26.72 -4.87 -23.54
C PHE A 149 25.63 -5.93 -23.27
N MET A 150 24.48 -5.83 -23.93
CA MET A 150 23.40 -6.81 -23.80
C MET A 150 23.78 -8.18 -24.32
N SER A 151 24.55 -8.26 -25.41
CA SER A 151 25.08 -9.52 -25.91
C SER A 151 25.99 -10.19 -24.88
N GLN A 152 26.85 -9.42 -24.20
CA GLN A 152 27.72 -9.94 -23.14
C GLN A 152 26.96 -10.34 -21.86
N LEU A 153 25.77 -9.77 -21.62
CA LEU A 153 24.84 -10.23 -20.57
C LEU A 153 24.14 -11.56 -20.90
N GLY A 154 24.26 -12.04 -22.15
CA GLY A 154 23.55 -13.20 -22.67
C GLY A 154 22.13 -12.87 -23.15
N MET A 155 21.86 -11.60 -23.49
CA MET A 155 20.51 -11.07 -23.78
C MET A 155 20.43 -10.42 -25.17
N ALA A 156 21.15 -10.98 -26.16
CA ALA A 156 21.24 -10.39 -27.50
C ALA A 156 19.87 -10.32 -28.21
N ALA A 157 19.06 -11.39 -28.12
CA ALA A 157 17.72 -11.42 -28.69
C ALA A 157 16.82 -10.36 -28.04
N GLN A 158 16.79 -10.32 -26.71
CA GLN A 158 15.97 -9.36 -25.95
C GLN A 158 16.41 -7.92 -26.20
N ALA A 159 17.68 -7.65 -26.51
CA ALA A 159 18.13 -6.31 -26.89
C ALA A 159 17.49 -5.85 -28.21
N ILE A 160 17.42 -6.75 -29.20
CA ILE A 160 16.74 -6.49 -30.48
C ILE A 160 15.26 -6.22 -30.21
N ASP A 161 14.64 -7.07 -29.38
CA ASP A 161 13.22 -6.92 -29.05
C ASP A 161 12.95 -5.61 -28.31
N ILE A 162 13.75 -5.23 -27.31
CA ILE A 162 13.59 -3.95 -26.58
C ILE A 162 13.69 -2.76 -27.54
N VAL A 163 14.71 -2.74 -28.41
CA VAL A 163 14.93 -1.63 -29.35
C VAL A 163 13.80 -1.56 -30.37
N TYR A 164 13.37 -2.70 -30.91
CA TYR A 164 12.26 -2.75 -31.86
C TYR A 164 10.93 -2.36 -31.20
N GLN A 165 10.69 -2.91 -30.00
CA GLN A 165 9.67 -2.57 -28.99
C GLN A 165 9.40 -1.07 -28.90
N LEU A 166 10.46 -0.39 -28.49
CA LEU A 166 10.44 1.00 -28.09
C LEU A 166 10.55 1.96 -29.29
N ASN A 167 11.02 1.51 -30.46
CA ASN A 167 11.05 2.31 -31.69
C ASN A 167 9.91 2.06 -32.68
N ALA A 168 9.06 1.07 -32.43
CA ALA A 168 7.90 0.78 -33.27
C ALA A 168 7.13 2.08 -33.60
N SER A 169 6.86 2.29 -34.89
CA SER A 169 6.22 3.50 -35.42
C SER A 169 4.73 3.52 -35.09
N GLU A 170 4.09 4.69 -35.26
CA GLU A 170 2.66 4.91 -34.98
C GLU A 170 1.70 3.95 -35.72
N GLU A 171 2.16 3.31 -36.80
CA GLU A 171 1.37 2.44 -37.71
C GLU A 171 1.69 0.94 -37.58
N SER A 172 2.71 0.56 -36.81
CA SER A 172 3.09 -0.83 -36.74
C SER A 172 2.07 -1.63 -35.92
N ASP A 173 1.42 -2.60 -36.57
CA ASP A 173 0.31 -3.39 -36.01
C ASP A 173 0.76 -4.16 -34.75
N PRO A 174 0.26 -3.81 -33.55
CA PRO A 174 0.56 -4.48 -32.29
C PRO A 174 0.31 -6.00 -32.33
N ALA A 175 -0.53 -6.50 -33.24
CA ALA A 175 -0.81 -7.91 -33.41
C ALA A 175 0.37 -8.69 -34.04
N VAL A 176 1.28 -8.04 -34.77
CA VAL A 176 2.53 -8.66 -35.28
C VAL A 176 3.47 -9.04 -34.13
N TYR A 177 3.34 -8.38 -32.99
CA TYR A 177 4.17 -8.54 -31.80
C TYR A 177 3.60 -9.59 -30.82
N GLN A 178 2.31 -9.91 -30.94
CA GLN A 178 1.60 -10.81 -30.04
C GLN A 178 1.57 -12.22 -30.63
N ARG A 179 2.52 -13.06 -30.20
CA ARG A 179 2.12 -14.37 -29.67
C ARG A 179 3.09 -14.94 -28.63
N ASP A 180 4.42 -14.88 -28.78
CA ASP A 180 5.32 -15.52 -27.78
C ASP A 180 6.76 -14.93 -27.69
N ALA A 181 7.09 -13.82 -28.38
CA ALA A 181 8.50 -13.42 -28.58
C ALA A 181 8.94 -12.10 -27.92
N SER A 182 8.03 -11.21 -27.51
CA SER A 182 8.42 -9.87 -27.05
C SER A 182 8.42 -9.76 -25.52
N PRO A 183 9.46 -9.18 -24.89
CA PRO A 183 9.57 -9.11 -23.44
C PRO A 183 8.60 -8.09 -22.82
N LEU A 184 8.25 -6.99 -23.51
CA LEU A 184 7.41 -5.92 -22.95
C LEU A 184 5.95 -6.08 -23.36
N GLU A 185 5.05 -5.92 -22.40
CA GLU A 185 3.64 -5.68 -22.66
C GLU A 185 3.46 -4.24 -23.15
N SER A 186 2.48 -3.97 -24.01
CA SER A 186 2.19 -2.61 -24.51
C SER A 186 0.70 -2.26 -24.45
N ILE A 187 0.39 -0.99 -24.25
CA ILE A 187 -0.97 -0.43 -24.31
C ILE A 187 -0.94 0.91 -25.02
N SER A 188 -1.88 1.10 -25.93
CA SER A 188 -2.12 2.35 -26.64
C SER A 188 -3.27 3.16 -26.03
N PHE A 189 -3.06 4.46 -25.91
CA PHE A 189 -4.07 5.44 -25.51
C PHE A 189 -4.31 6.42 -26.66
N GLY A 190 -5.55 6.78 -26.92
CA GLY A 190 -5.91 7.78 -27.92
C GLY A 190 -7.38 8.18 -27.82
N ASN A 191 -7.84 9.04 -28.71
CA ASN A 191 -9.26 9.45 -28.78
C ASN A 191 -10.00 8.87 -30.00
N ASN A 192 -9.40 7.89 -30.67
CA ASN A 192 -10.02 7.16 -31.78
C ASN A 192 -10.29 5.71 -31.36
N GLY A 193 -11.27 5.06 -32.00
CA GLY A 193 -11.65 3.68 -31.67
C GLY A 193 -10.59 2.61 -31.98
N GLN A 194 -9.40 3.01 -32.43
CA GLN A 194 -8.28 2.11 -32.76
C GLN A 194 -7.30 1.93 -31.60
N SER A 195 -7.35 2.77 -30.56
CA SER A 195 -6.51 2.60 -29.36
C SER A 195 -7.12 1.60 -28.38
N ASP A 196 -6.27 0.94 -27.59
CA ASP A 196 -6.69 0.02 -26.52
C ASP A 196 -7.57 0.75 -25.49
N VAL A 197 -7.14 1.95 -25.06
CA VAL A 197 -7.82 2.78 -24.07
C VAL A 197 -8.18 4.14 -24.68
N MET A 198 -9.42 4.57 -24.46
CA MET A 198 -9.90 5.87 -24.92
C MET A 198 -9.68 6.95 -23.87
N LEU A 199 -9.00 8.04 -24.26
CA LEU A 199 -8.81 9.25 -23.46
C LEU A 199 -9.41 10.44 -24.21
N LYS A 200 -10.50 11.00 -23.68
CA LYS A 200 -11.24 12.09 -24.31
C LYS A 200 -10.44 13.40 -24.43
N SER A 201 -9.46 13.61 -23.55
CA SER A 201 -8.62 14.81 -23.54
C SER A 201 -7.61 14.88 -24.70
N LEU A 202 -7.34 13.76 -25.36
CA LEU A 202 -6.44 13.68 -26.51
C LEU A 202 -7.17 14.11 -27.79
N SER A 203 -6.47 14.75 -28.72
CA SER A 203 -7.02 14.95 -30.07
C SER A 203 -7.10 13.64 -30.86
N ALA A 204 -7.82 13.62 -31.98
CA ALA A 204 -8.00 12.41 -32.79
C ALA A 204 -6.69 11.81 -33.35
N SER A 205 -5.66 12.64 -33.52
CA SER A 205 -4.31 12.26 -33.97
C SER A 205 -3.35 11.97 -32.82
N ASP A 206 -3.66 12.40 -31.60
CA ASP A 206 -2.78 12.25 -30.45
C ASP A 206 -2.84 10.82 -29.89
N ARG A 207 -1.66 10.28 -29.55
CA ARG A 207 -1.51 8.95 -28.96
C ARG A 207 -0.47 8.93 -27.86
N LEU A 208 -0.66 8.04 -26.89
CA LEU A 208 0.34 7.63 -25.91
C LEU A 208 0.53 6.12 -25.98
N LEU A 209 1.75 5.66 -25.74
CA LEU A 209 2.05 4.23 -25.61
C LEU A 209 2.66 3.98 -24.24
N ALA A 210 2.07 3.06 -23.47
CA ALA A 210 2.68 2.56 -22.26
C ALA A 210 3.28 1.18 -22.52
N PHE A 211 4.42 0.90 -21.90
CA PHE A 211 5.08 -0.40 -21.90
C PHE A 211 5.25 -0.91 -20.48
N ARG A 212 5.08 -2.20 -20.25
CA ARG A 212 5.26 -2.82 -18.92
C ARG A 212 6.18 -4.03 -18.97
N TYR A 213 7.07 -4.10 -17.99
CA TYR A 213 7.80 -5.30 -17.60
C TYR A 213 7.77 -5.44 -16.09
N HIS A 214 7.03 -6.41 -15.57
CA HIS A 214 6.73 -6.51 -14.14
C HIS A 214 6.21 -5.18 -13.56
N ASP A 215 6.90 -4.59 -12.58
CA ASP A 215 6.52 -3.34 -11.93
C ASP A 215 7.01 -2.09 -12.68
N LEU A 216 7.88 -2.27 -13.69
CA LEU A 216 8.39 -1.19 -14.50
C LEU A 216 7.35 -0.82 -15.56
N ILE A 217 6.89 0.44 -15.51
CA ILE A 217 6.02 1.02 -16.53
C ILE A 217 6.75 2.20 -17.18
N LEU A 218 6.88 2.18 -18.50
CA LEU A 218 7.33 3.32 -19.31
C LEU A 218 6.14 3.93 -20.04
N LEU A 219 6.09 5.25 -20.13
CA LEU A 219 5.16 5.99 -20.96
C LEU A 219 5.94 6.71 -22.07
N LYS A 220 5.49 6.56 -23.32
CA LYS A 220 6.00 7.29 -24.47
C LYS A 220 4.92 8.23 -25.01
N ASN A 221 5.30 9.49 -25.22
CA ASN A 221 4.40 10.48 -25.78
C ASN A 221 4.54 10.56 -27.31
N TYR A 222 3.50 10.21 -28.07
CA TYR A 222 3.44 10.50 -29.52
C TYR A 222 2.58 11.72 -29.84
N SER A 223 1.92 12.29 -28.84
CA SER A 223 1.01 13.41 -28.95
C SER A 223 1.77 14.73 -29.14
N ALA A 224 1.15 15.68 -29.82
CA ALA A 224 1.63 17.06 -29.88
C ALA A 224 1.27 17.86 -28.62
N GLN A 225 0.32 17.36 -27.83
CA GLN A 225 -0.15 17.95 -26.59
C GLN A 225 0.87 17.83 -25.43
N SER A 226 0.77 18.76 -24.47
CA SER A 226 1.57 18.76 -23.25
C SER A 226 1.16 17.59 -22.33
N VAL A 227 1.90 16.50 -22.37
CA VAL A 227 1.90 15.47 -21.33
C VAL A 227 2.90 15.88 -20.27
N SER A 228 2.57 15.73 -18.99
CA SER A 228 3.56 15.94 -17.92
C SER A 228 3.50 14.89 -16.83
N VAL A 229 4.66 14.55 -16.28
CA VAL A 229 4.83 13.62 -15.17
C VAL A 229 5.56 14.36 -14.06
N ARG A 230 4.98 14.43 -12.85
CA ARG A 230 5.52 15.25 -11.74
C ARG A 230 5.79 16.72 -12.13
N SER A 231 4.87 17.33 -12.87
CA SER A 231 5.01 18.70 -13.38
C SER A 231 6.15 18.93 -14.38
N ARG A 232 6.79 17.86 -14.88
CA ARG A 232 7.79 17.94 -15.96
C ARG A 232 7.17 17.57 -17.31
N PRO A 233 7.36 18.36 -18.36
CA PRO A 233 6.82 18.04 -19.68
C PRO A 233 7.52 16.80 -20.27
N LEU A 234 6.73 15.92 -20.88
CA LEU A 234 7.20 14.79 -21.68
C LEU A 234 7.05 15.15 -23.16
N PRO A 235 8.15 15.50 -23.86
CA PRO A 235 8.07 15.94 -25.26
C PRO A 235 7.64 14.80 -26.18
N ARG A 236 7.16 15.15 -27.39
CA ARG A 236 6.85 14.16 -28.43
C ARG A 236 8.08 13.31 -28.77
N GLY A 237 7.89 12.01 -28.84
CA GLY A 237 8.93 11.00 -29.00
C GLY A 237 9.63 10.60 -27.70
N GLY A 238 9.47 11.37 -26.62
CA GLY A 238 10.13 11.13 -25.34
C GLY A 238 9.51 9.99 -24.52
N PHE A 239 10.32 9.40 -23.65
CA PHE A 239 9.94 8.38 -22.68
C PHE A 239 10.02 8.89 -21.24
N CYS A 240 9.20 8.32 -20.37
CA CYS A 240 9.27 8.54 -18.93
C CYS A 240 8.88 7.28 -18.17
N ARG A 241 9.69 6.84 -17.20
CA ARG A 241 9.29 5.80 -16.25
C ARG A 241 8.26 6.35 -15.26
N ILE A 242 7.17 5.61 -15.12
CA ILE A 242 6.11 5.89 -14.15
C ILE A 242 6.35 5.04 -12.91
N TYR A 243 6.39 5.68 -11.75
CA TYR A 243 6.56 5.02 -10.45
C TYR A 243 5.24 4.99 -9.67
N PRO A 244 5.06 4.03 -8.73
CA PRO A 244 3.90 4.02 -7.85
C PRO A 244 3.65 5.36 -7.16
N GLY A 245 2.39 5.79 -7.13
CA GLY A 245 1.96 7.08 -6.57
C GLY A 245 2.18 8.30 -7.47
N GLN A 246 2.86 8.16 -8.62
CA GLN A 246 2.96 9.24 -9.58
C GLN A 246 1.65 9.46 -10.34
N ARG A 247 1.43 10.73 -10.69
CA ARG A 247 0.34 11.20 -11.54
C ARG A 247 0.91 11.71 -12.87
N ILE A 248 0.20 11.41 -13.93
CA ILE A 248 0.49 11.76 -15.32
C ILE A 248 -0.63 12.68 -15.76
N LEU A 249 -0.30 13.90 -16.15
CA LEU A 249 -1.25 14.87 -16.67
C LEU A 249 -1.25 14.76 -18.19
N VAL A 250 -2.42 14.49 -18.75
CA VAL A 250 -2.67 14.37 -20.20
C VAL A 250 -3.80 15.36 -20.53
N GLY A 251 -3.42 16.60 -20.83
CA GLY A 251 -4.39 17.70 -20.89
C GLY A 251 -4.97 17.99 -19.51
N ASP A 252 -6.28 17.90 -19.38
CA ASP A 252 -7.05 18.02 -18.14
C ASP A 252 -7.24 16.69 -17.39
N GLN A 253 -6.90 15.55 -18.02
CA GLN A 253 -6.99 14.23 -17.41
C GLN A 253 -5.76 13.88 -16.58
N VAL A 254 -6.00 13.14 -15.49
CA VAL A 254 -4.96 12.61 -14.60
C VAL A 254 -4.97 11.09 -14.69
N LEU A 255 -3.90 10.49 -15.19
CA LEU A 255 -3.65 9.04 -15.11
C LEU A 255 -2.72 8.73 -13.95
N SER A 256 -3.00 7.64 -13.24
CA SER A 256 -2.14 7.14 -12.16
C SER A 256 -1.37 5.88 -12.57
N TYR A 257 -0.26 5.60 -11.85
CA TYR A 257 0.44 4.32 -11.98
C TYR A 257 -0.51 3.12 -11.80
N GLN A 258 -1.40 3.17 -10.80
CA GLN A 258 -2.33 2.08 -10.55
C GLN A 258 -3.27 1.85 -11.73
N GLU A 259 -3.74 2.91 -12.39
CA GLU A 259 -4.59 2.79 -13.58
C GLU A 259 -3.86 2.18 -14.76
N LEU A 260 -2.62 2.59 -15.03
CA LEU A 260 -1.81 1.96 -16.08
C LEU A 260 -1.65 0.46 -15.82
N ALA A 261 -1.24 0.08 -14.60
CA ALA A 261 -1.12 -1.33 -14.21
C ALA A 261 -2.43 -2.10 -14.41
N GLN A 262 -3.58 -1.48 -14.12
CA GLN A 262 -4.90 -2.09 -14.33
C GLN A 262 -5.23 -2.29 -15.80
N TYR A 263 -4.91 -1.32 -16.67
CA TYR A 263 -5.11 -1.50 -18.10
C TYR A 263 -4.25 -2.66 -18.63
N PHE A 264 -3.02 -2.84 -18.14
CA PHE A 264 -2.20 -3.99 -18.55
C PHE A 264 -2.80 -5.31 -18.10
N ASN A 265 -3.30 -5.37 -16.87
CA ASN A 265 -4.02 -6.54 -16.37
C ASN A 265 -5.27 -6.82 -17.20
N ALA A 266 -6.02 -5.77 -17.55
CA ALA A 266 -7.21 -5.88 -18.37
C ALA A 266 -6.88 -6.36 -19.80
N LYS A 267 -5.77 -5.91 -20.39
CA LYS A 267 -5.32 -6.35 -21.72
C LYS A 267 -4.95 -7.83 -21.75
N LYS A 268 -4.35 -8.33 -20.65
CA LYS A 268 -4.08 -9.76 -20.44
C LYS A 268 -5.33 -10.58 -20.08
N ASN A 269 -6.50 -9.96 -19.92
CA ASN A 269 -7.71 -10.58 -19.37
C ASN A 269 -7.47 -11.23 -18.00
N VAL A 270 -6.62 -10.63 -17.16
CA VAL A 270 -6.44 -11.06 -15.76
C VAL A 270 -7.60 -10.48 -14.96
N SER A 271 -8.60 -11.32 -14.67
CA SER A 271 -9.75 -11.02 -13.83
C SER A 271 -10.33 -9.60 -13.96
N LEU A 272 -11.12 -9.36 -15.01
CA LEU A 272 -11.82 -8.09 -15.19
C LEU A 272 -12.85 -7.87 -14.07
N PRO A 273 -12.78 -6.75 -13.30
CA PRO A 273 -13.80 -6.43 -12.31
C PRO A 273 -15.18 -6.34 -12.95
N GLN A 274 -16.17 -6.89 -12.28
CA GLN A 274 -17.56 -6.90 -12.72
C GLN A 274 -18.50 -6.59 -11.56
N ILE A 275 -19.58 -5.87 -11.86
CA ILE A 275 -20.65 -5.59 -10.91
C ILE A 275 -22.01 -5.70 -11.59
N PHE A 276 -23.00 -6.12 -10.80
CA PHE A 276 -24.38 -6.24 -11.22
C PHE A 276 -25.19 -5.14 -10.52
N ILE A 277 -26.15 -4.57 -11.22
CA ILE A 277 -26.93 -3.44 -10.71
C ILE A 277 -28.40 -3.83 -10.72
N ARG A 278 -29.02 -3.77 -9.54
CA ARG A 278 -30.45 -3.85 -9.36
C ARG A 278 -31.00 -2.44 -9.23
N ILE A 279 -32.14 -2.20 -9.86
CA ILE A 279 -32.81 -0.90 -9.85
C ILE A 279 -34.19 -1.13 -9.26
N ASN A 280 -34.47 -0.48 -8.13
CA ASN A 280 -35.78 -0.53 -7.52
C ASN A 280 -36.70 0.44 -8.28
N ARG A 281 -37.75 -0.11 -8.90
CA ARG A 281 -38.69 0.65 -9.73
C ARG A 281 -39.59 1.60 -8.92
N ASP A 282 -39.72 1.37 -7.61
CA ASP A 282 -40.61 2.15 -6.74
C ASP A 282 -39.88 3.27 -5.99
N SER A 283 -38.58 3.12 -5.74
CA SER A 283 -37.77 4.11 -5.00
C SER A 283 -36.67 4.78 -5.83
N ASP A 284 -36.49 4.40 -7.09
CA ASP A 284 -35.35 4.76 -7.95
C ASP A 284 -33.97 4.46 -7.33
N GLU A 285 -33.93 3.65 -6.26
CA GLU A 285 -32.68 3.27 -5.60
C GLU A 285 -31.91 2.24 -6.45
N VAL A 286 -30.60 2.46 -6.51
CA VAL A 286 -29.66 1.62 -7.24
C VAL A 286 -28.87 0.77 -6.25
N ASP A 287 -29.13 -0.52 -6.27
CA ASP A 287 -28.41 -1.49 -5.45
C ASP A 287 -27.33 -2.20 -6.26
N LEU A 288 -26.15 -2.33 -5.63
CA LEU A 288 -25.01 -3.00 -6.23
C LEU A 288 -24.91 -4.44 -5.73
N GLU A 289 -24.92 -5.36 -6.68
CA GLU A 289 -24.85 -6.80 -6.45
C GLU A 289 -23.50 -7.36 -6.93
N ARG A 290 -22.93 -8.31 -6.18
CA ARG A 290 -21.71 -9.06 -6.58
C ARG A 290 -22.00 -10.20 -7.55
N ALA A 291 -23.25 -10.65 -7.57
CA ALA A 291 -23.71 -11.78 -8.35
C ALA A 291 -25.02 -11.41 -9.03
N ARG A 292 -25.19 -11.92 -10.25
CA ARG A 292 -26.45 -11.78 -10.98
C ARG A 292 -27.58 -12.44 -10.21
N SER A 293 -28.60 -11.67 -9.88
CA SER A 293 -29.89 -12.12 -9.37
C SER A 293 -30.94 -12.13 -10.48
N ARG A 294 -32.14 -12.63 -10.17
CA ARG A 294 -33.30 -12.49 -11.07
C ARG A 294 -33.73 -11.03 -11.23
N GLU A 295 -33.36 -10.17 -10.28
CA GLU A 295 -33.77 -8.77 -10.24
C GLU A 295 -32.79 -7.84 -10.97
N THR A 296 -31.52 -8.25 -11.10
CA THR A 296 -30.48 -7.51 -11.81
C THR A 296 -30.96 -6.96 -13.16
N ALA A 297 -30.72 -5.66 -13.35
CA ALA A 297 -31.11 -4.89 -14.52
C ALA A 297 -29.91 -4.59 -15.43
N LEU A 298 -28.74 -4.27 -14.87
CA LEU A 298 -27.52 -3.99 -15.62
C LEU A 298 -26.35 -4.88 -15.16
N GLU A 299 -25.46 -5.19 -16.09
CA GLU A 299 -24.18 -5.86 -15.87
C GLU A 299 -23.08 -4.91 -16.38
N VAL A 300 -22.14 -4.55 -15.50
CA VAL A 300 -21.05 -3.62 -15.83
C VAL A 300 -19.71 -4.33 -15.65
N THR A 301 -18.92 -4.37 -16.72
CA THR A 301 -17.59 -4.99 -16.74
C THR A 301 -16.52 -3.94 -17.03
N PHE A 302 -15.49 -3.90 -16.18
CA PHE A 302 -14.40 -2.91 -16.26
C PHE A 302 -13.15 -3.55 -16.88
N GLY A 303 -12.94 -3.32 -18.17
CA GLY A 303 -11.72 -3.71 -18.87
C GLY A 303 -10.94 -2.52 -19.41
N LEU A 304 -10.32 -2.70 -20.58
CA LEU A 304 -9.75 -1.58 -21.36
C LEU A 304 -10.81 -0.54 -21.74
N LYS A 305 -12.06 -1.01 -21.90
CA LYS A 305 -13.28 -0.21 -21.99
C LYS A 305 -14.25 -0.66 -20.91
N VAL A 306 -15.14 0.23 -20.49
CA VAL A 306 -16.28 -0.14 -19.65
C VAL A 306 -17.38 -0.69 -20.55
N LYS A 307 -17.86 -1.89 -20.26
CA LYS A 307 -18.96 -2.53 -21.00
C LYS A 307 -20.19 -2.54 -20.10
N VAL A 308 -21.25 -1.86 -20.52
CA VAL A 308 -22.54 -1.83 -19.82
C VAL A 308 -23.54 -2.63 -20.64
N LYS A 309 -24.00 -3.74 -20.09
CA LYS A 309 -25.01 -4.61 -20.70
C LYS A 309 -26.32 -4.49 -19.93
N ALA A 310 -27.37 -4.11 -20.64
CA ALA A 310 -28.72 -4.11 -20.10
C ALA A 310 -29.31 -5.52 -20.17
N LEU A 311 -29.61 -6.10 -19.02
CA LEU A 311 -30.25 -7.41 -18.89
C LEU A 311 -31.78 -7.30 -18.93
N LYS A 312 -32.30 -6.12 -18.63
CA LYS A 312 -33.72 -5.74 -18.68
C LYS A 312 -33.86 -4.35 -19.27
N ASP A 313 -35.09 -3.95 -19.56
CA ASP A 313 -35.39 -2.56 -19.90
C ASP A 313 -35.18 -1.68 -18.66
N VAL A 314 -34.33 -0.66 -18.83
CA VAL A 314 -34.02 0.34 -17.82
C VAL A 314 -34.30 1.71 -18.41
N ASP A 315 -34.97 2.57 -17.64
CA ASP A 315 -35.21 3.96 -18.03
C ASP A 315 -33.97 4.82 -17.75
N ALA A 316 -32.92 4.53 -18.52
CA ALA A 316 -31.63 5.18 -18.44
C ALA A 316 -30.95 5.19 -19.81
N GLU A 317 -29.99 6.10 -19.95
CA GLU A 317 -29.14 6.20 -21.11
C GLU A 317 -27.65 6.28 -20.74
N LEU A 318 -26.81 5.83 -21.66
CA LEU A 318 -25.36 5.94 -21.58
C LEU A 318 -24.86 6.39 -22.95
N ASN A 319 -24.14 7.51 -22.99
CA ASN A 319 -23.65 8.12 -24.23
C ASN A 319 -24.77 8.32 -25.27
N GLY A 320 -25.95 8.77 -24.82
CA GLY A 320 -27.14 8.98 -25.65
C GLY A 320 -27.83 7.69 -26.15
N THR A 321 -27.37 6.52 -25.72
CA THR A 321 -27.97 5.22 -26.07
C THR A 321 -28.86 4.74 -24.93
N ARG A 322 -30.16 4.51 -25.21
CA ARG A 322 -31.11 3.98 -24.23
C ARG A 322 -30.82 2.51 -23.88
N LEU A 323 -30.85 2.20 -22.59
CA LEU A 323 -30.52 0.88 -22.04
C LEU A 323 -31.73 -0.07 -22.03
N ARG A 324 -32.09 -0.57 -23.21
CA ARG A 324 -33.11 -1.62 -23.39
C ARG A 324 -32.53 -3.02 -23.16
N ALA A 325 -33.37 -3.99 -22.84
CA ALA A 325 -32.95 -5.38 -22.65
C ALA A 325 -32.15 -5.89 -23.87
N GLY A 326 -30.93 -6.35 -23.64
CA GLY A 326 -29.99 -6.82 -24.66
C GLY A 326 -29.03 -5.75 -25.19
N THR A 327 -29.25 -4.47 -24.90
CA THR A 327 -28.33 -3.38 -25.30
C THR A 327 -26.96 -3.58 -24.63
N LEU A 328 -25.89 -3.45 -25.41
CA LEU A 328 -24.51 -3.40 -24.93
C LEU A 328 -23.88 -2.09 -25.39
N VAL A 329 -23.41 -1.28 -24.45
CA VAL A 329 -22.73 0.00 -24.73
C VAL A 329 -21.30 -0.09 -24.24
N GLU A 330 -20.35 0.32 -25.09
CA GLU A 330 -18.97 0.56 -24.68
C GLU A 330 -18.81 2.02 -24.26
N ALA A 331 -18.15 2.24 -23.13
CA ALA A 331 -17.99 3.52 -22.48
C ALA A 331 -16.58 3.68 -21.91
N THR A 332 -16.21 4.92 -21.58
CA THR A 332 -15.01 5.25 -20.80
C THR A 332 -15.36 5.33 -19.31
N LEU A 333 -14.35 5.41 -18.46
CA LEU A 333 -14.57 5.57 -17.01
C LEU A 333 -15.15 6.93 -16.62
N GLU A 334 -15.10 7.91 -17.53
CA GLU A 334 -15.64 9.26 -17.31
C GLU A 334 -17.11 9.37 -17.70
N ASP A 335 -17.65 8.36 -18.40
CA ASP A 335 -19.05 8.32 -18.76
C ASP A 335 -19.91 8.02 -17.53
N ARG A 336 -21.18 8.42 -17.62
CA ARG A 336 -22.18 8.26 -16.57
C ARG A 336 -23.41 7.62 -17.16
N ILE A 337 -24.04 6.75 -16.38
CA ILE A 337 -25.39 6.26 -16.69
C ILE A 337 -26.36 7.30 -16.14
N VAL A 338 -27.17 7.89 -17.01
CA VAL A 338 -28.14 8.93 -16.65
C VAL A 338 -29.53 8.30 -16.61
N PHE A 339 -30.19 8.37 -15.47
CA PHE A 339 -31.56 7.89 -15.27
C PHE A 339 -32.57 9.00 -15.58
N HIS A 340 -33.83 8.64 -15.84
CA HIS A 340 -34.89 9.60 -16.20
C HIS A 340 -35.14 10.70 -15.15
N ASN A 341 -34.86 10.44 -13.88
CA ASN A 341 -34.97 11.40 -12.77
C ASN A 341 -33.74 12.32 -12.63
N ASP A 342 -32.89 12.41 -13.66
CA ASP A 342 -31.60 13.13 -13.69
C ASP A 342 -30.57 12.63 -12.66
N SER A 343 -30.83 11.50 -11.97
CA SER A 343 -29.79 10.86 -11.17
C SER A 343 -28.73 10.24 -12.06
N GLU A 344 -27.48 10.34 -11.63
CA GLU A 344 -26.33 9.88 -12.39
C GLU A 344 -25.56 8.81 -11.61
N LEU A 345 -25.14 7.77 -12.33
CA LEU A 345 -24.26 6.75 -11.82
C LEU A 345 -22.93 6.79 -12.54
N ASP A 346 -21.94 7.35 -11.84
CA ASP A 346 -20.58 7.53 -12.33
C ASP A 346 -19.84 6.19 -12.44
N LEU A 347 -19.32 5.88 -13.64
CA LEU A 347 -18.65 4.60 -13.90
C LEU A 347 -17.30 4.48 -13.18
N LEU A 348 -16.59 5.59 -12.96
CA LEU A 348 -15.37 5.61 -12.15
C LEU A 348 -15.70 5.29 -10.68
N ASP A 349 -16.79 5.84 -10.14
CA ASP A 349 -17.24 5.52 -8.78
C ASP A 349 -17.69 4.06 -8.67
N LEU A 350 -18.45 3.55 -9.63
CA LEU A 350 -18.82 2.14 -9.69
C LEU A 350 -17.59 1.23 -9.74
N ARG A 351 -16.55 1.56 -10.51
CA ARG A 351 -15.30 0.80 -10.52
C ARG A 351 -14.67 0.76 -9.13
N ARG A 352 -14.63 1.89 -8.41
CA ARG A 352 -14.11 1.95 -7.03
C ARG A 352 -14.93 1.07 -6.09
N ARG A 353 -16.26 1.14 -6.16
CA ARG A 353 -17.18 0.32 -5.35
C ARG A 353 -17.05 -1.18 -5.67
N THR A 354 -16.91 -1.54 -6.94
CA THR A 354 -16.70 -2.92 -7.41
C THR A 354 -15.46 -3.53 -6.77
N ARG A 355 -14.33 -2.80 -6.76
CA ARG A 355 -13.11 -3.27 -6.08
C ARG A 355 -13.25 -3.41 -4.58
N ALA A 356 -14.04 -2.52 -3.98
CA ALA A 356 -14.31 -2.63 -2.57
C ALA A 356 -15.04 -3.96 -2.30
N LEU A 357 -15.99 -4.37 -3.12
CA LEU A 357 -16.76 -5.59 -2.91
C LEU A 357 -15.95 -6.91 -2.99
N GLY A 358 -14.69 -6.87 -3.45
CA GLY A 358 -13.89 -8.08 -3.69
C GLY A 358 -14.18 -8.70 -5.06
N GLY A 359 -13.25 -9.53 -5.56
CA GLY A 359 -13.39 -10.16 -6.87
C GLY A 359 -14.26 -11.42 -6.86
N ARG A 360 -15.05 -11.62 -7.92
CA ARG A 360 -15.68 -12.92 -8.24
C ARG A 360 -15.05 -13.44 -9.53
N PHE A 361 -14.38 -14.57 -9.45
CA PHE A 361 -13.57 -15.13 -10.52
C PHE A 361 -14.25 -16.36 -11.12
N GLN A 362 -14.72 -16.25 -12.36
CA GLN A 362 -15.28 -17.39 -13.08
C GLN A 362 -14.16 -18.27 -13.63
N LEU A 363 -14.14 -19.53 -13.23
CA LEU A 363 -13.19 -20.53 -13.68
C LEU A 363 -13.64 -21.13 -15.03
N LYS A 364 -12.74 -21.11 -16.01
CA LYS A 364 -12.94 -21.71 -17.33
C LYS A 364 -12.94 -23.24 -17.25
N ALA A 365 -13.88 -23.85 -17.97
CA ALA A 365 -13.98 -25.31 -18.10
C ALA A 365 -12.69 -25.96 -18.65
N SER A 366 -11.95 -25.23 -19.49
CA SER A 366 -10.74 -25.69 -20.16
C SER A 366 -9.45 -25.50 -19.35
N LYS A 367 -9.51 -24.85 -18.17
CA LYS A 367 -8.35 -24.54 -17.34
C LYS A 367 -8.56 -25.13 -15.95
N SER A 368 -7.60 -25.94 -15.50
CA SER A 368 -7.65 -26.63 -14.20
C SER A 368 -6.65 -26.06 -13.20
N GLU A 369 -5.77 -25.15 -13.61
CA GLU A 369 -4.73 -24.56 -12.76
C GLU A 369 -4.83 -23.05 -12.82
N TYR A 370 -4.87 -22.39 -11.66
CA TYR A 370 -4.94 -20.94 -11.55
C TYR A 370 -3.83 -20.43 -10.64
N LEU A 371 -3.07 -19.46 -11.12
CA LEU A 371 -2.26 -18.64 -10.22
C LEU A 371 -3.14 -17.59 -9.56
N VAL A 372 -2.86 -17.33 -8.30
CA VAL A 372 -3.62 -16.42 -7.46
C VAL A 372 -2.65 -15.50 -6.75
N SER A 373 -2.66 -14.21 -7.07
CA SER A 373 -1.69 -13.27 -6.50
C SER A 373 -2.26 -11.88 -6.36
N ASN A 374 -1.75 -11.11 -5.40
CA ASN A 374 -1.93 -9.65 -5.35
C ASN A 374 -0.87 -8.90 -6.18
N ASN A 375 0.13 -9.61 -6.71
CA ASN A 375 1.07 -9.09 -7.69
C ASN A 375 0.64 -9.52 -9.11
N PRO A 376 0.14 -8.59 -9.94
CA PRO A 376 -0.32 -8.92 -11.27
C PRO A 376 0.78 -9.32 -12.25
N SER A 377 2.05 -9.00 -11.98
CA SER A 377 3.13 -9.35 -12.91
C SER A 377 3.41 -10.85 -12.97
N LEU A 378 2.97 -11.59 -11.95
CA LEU A 378 3.14 -13.03 -11.82
C LEU A 378 1.98 -13.82 -12.45
N LEU A 379 0.99 -13.13 -13.04
CA LEU A 379 -0.26 -13.72 -13.50
C LEU A 379 -0.36 -13.73 -15.03
N GLU A 380 -0.96 -14.79 -15.55
CA GLU A 380 -1.29 -14.98 -16.95
C GLU A 380 -2.78 -14.78 -17.22
N ALA A 381 -3.19 -14.95 -18.48
CA ALA A 381 -4.59 -14.82 -18.86
C ALA A 381 -5.48 -15.77 -18.03
N ASP A 382 -6.62 -15.24 -17.58
CA ASP A 382 -7.60 -15.93 -16.74
C ASP A 382 -7.11 -16.37 -15.35
N ASP A 383 -5.93 -15.93 -14.90
CA ASP A 383 -5.52 -16.08 -13.51
C ASP A 383 -6.24 -15.08 -12.59
N ILE A 384 -6.11 -15.31 -11.28
CA ILE A 384 -6.88 -14.64 -10.24
C ILE A 384 -6.02 -13.53 -9.62
N LEU A 385 -6.33 -12.29 -9.96
CA LEU A 385 -5.74 -11.12 -9.31
C LEU A 385 -6.52 -10.78 -8.04
N LEU A 386 -5.87 -10.96 -6.90
CA LEU A 386 -6.39 -10.58 -5.60
C LEU A 386 -6.44 -9.07 -5.45
N SER A 387 -7.44 -8.58 -4.72
CA SER A 387 -7.45 -7.19 -4.30
C SER A 387 -6.26 -6.88 -3.37
N PRO A 388 -5.63 -5.69 -3.46
CA PRO A 388 -4.49 -5.33 -2.61
C PRO A 388 -4.85 -5.38 -1.13
N GLY A 389 -4.19 -6.23 -0.33
CA GLY A 389 -4.49 -6.49 1.08
C GLY A 389 -3.36 -6.09 2.04
N THR A 390 -3.56 -6.32 3.34
CA THR A 390 -2.50 -6.14 4.35
C THR A 390 -1.57 -7.34 4.47
N ALA A 391 -1.77 -8.34 3.63
CA ALA A 391 -1.14 -9.66 3.71
C ALA A 391 0.35 -9.67 3.39
N GLY A 392 0.88 -8.58 2.81
CA GLY A 392 2.16 -8.62 2.11
C GLY A 392 2.00 -9.34 0.76
N ASP A 393 3.11 -9.79 0.17
CA ASP A 393 3.07 -10.50 -1.12
C ASP A 393 2.50 -11.91 -0.96
N VAL A 394 1.64 -12.32 -1.90
CA VAL A 394 0.98 -13.63 -1.91
C VAL A 394 0.97 -14.17 -3.34
N LEU A 395 1.39 -15.42 -3.51
CA LEU A 395 1.29 -16.22 -4.72
C LEU A 395 0.85 -17.64 -4.34
N LEU A 396 -0.35 -18.02 -4.76
CA LEU A 396 -0.88 -19.37 -4.61
C LEU A 396 -1.10 -19.99 -5.98
N LYS A 397 -1.08 -21.33 -6.02
CA LYS A 397 -1.55 -22.10 -7.16
C LYS A 397 -2.75 -22.94 -6.73
N ILE A 398 -3.89 -22.76 -7.38
CA ILE A 398 -5.11 -23.53 -7.11
C ILE A 398 -5.35 -24.49 -8.29
N PHE A 399 -5.30 -25.78 -8.00
CA PHE A 399 -5.71 -26.85 -8.92
C PHE A 399 -7.20 -27.17 -8.71
N CYS A 400 -7.95 -27.37 -9.79
CA CYS A 400 -9.38 -27.64 -9.80
C CYS A 400 -9.69 -28.92 -10.59
N ASP A 401 -10.38 -29.87 -9.97
CA ASP A 401 -10.99 -31.04 -10.61
C ASP A 401 -12.52 -30.83 -10.63
N TYR A 402 -13.05 -30.37 -11.77
CA TYR A 402 -14.47 -30.03 -11.90
C TYR A 402 -15.39 -31.24 -11.92
N ASP A 403 -14.91 -32.41 -12.36
CA ASP A 403 -15.70 -33.63 -12.39
C ASP A 403 -15.94 -34.14 -10.96
N LYS A 404 -14.91 -34.07 -10.12
CA LYS A 404 -15.00 -34.43 -8.69
C LYS A 404 -15.45 -33.28 -7.80
N ARG A 405 -15.51 -32.04 -8.33
CA ARG A 405 -15.86 -30.81 -7.60
C ARG A 405 -14.97 -30.57 -6.38
N VAL A 406 -13.66 -30.77 -6.57
CA VAL A 406 -12.64 -30.56 -5.53
C VAL A 406 -11.46 -29.80 -6.10
N GLY A 407 -10.59 -29.31 -5.23
CA GLY A 407 -9.34 -28.67 -5.63
C GLY A 407 -8.20 -28.95 -4.68
N THR A 408 -7.05 -28.35 -4.97
CA THR A 408 -5.88 -28.30 -4.08
C THR A 408 -5.29 -26.90 -4.14
N VAL A 409 -4.99 -26.30 -2.99
CA VAL A 409 -4.20 -25.07 -2.92
C VAL A 409 -2.74 -25.42 -2.62
N GLU A 410 -1.83 -24.81 -3.35
CA GLU A 410 -0.40 -24.78 -3.11
C GLU A 410 0.04 -23.34 -2.80
N VAL A 411 0.82 -23.15 -1.73
CA VAL A 411 1.38 -21.86 -1.35
C VAL A 411 2.78 -21.76 -1.95
N LEU A 412 2.94 -20.94 -2.99
CA LEU A 412 4.25 -20.71 -3.63
C LEU A 412 5.02 -19.60 -2.90
N GLU A 413 4.32 -18.52 -2.53
CA GLU A 413 4.85 -17.41 -1.75
C GLU A 413 3.73 -16.80 -0.90
N ALA A 414 4.00 -16.50 0.37
CA ALA A 414 3.07 -15.74 1.20
C ALA A 414 3.79 -15.14 2.41
N ASP A 415 3.64 -13.83 2.61
CA ASP A 415 4.15 -13.14 3.80
C ASP A 415 3.35 -13.47 5.08
N ARG A 416 2.12 -13.97 4.93
CA ARG A 416 1.25 -14.44 6.02
C ARG A 416 0.82 -15.89 5.83
N SER A 417 0.51 -16.56 6.94
CA SER A 417 0.04 -17.95 6.90
C SER A 417 -1.31 -18.04 6.22
N ILE A 418 -1.35 -18.84 5.14
CA ILE A 418 -2.57 -19.21 4.45
C ILE A 418 -3.26 -20.32 5.23
N MET A 419 -4.58 -20.22 5.42
CA MET A 419 -5.36 -21.26 6.09
C MET A 419 -6.46 -21.79 5.20
N VAL A 420 -6.78 -23.07 5.31
CA VAL A 420 -8.01 -23.67 4.79
C VAL A 420 -8.85 -24.07 5.99
N GLY A 421 -10.00 -23.42 6.18
CA GLY A 421 -10.75 -23.47 7.43
C GLY A 421 -9.89 -23.02 8.62
N GLU A 422 -9.70 -23.89 9.61
CA GLU A 422 -8.87 -23.63 10.80
C GLU A 422 -7.42 -24.13 10.66
N THR A 423 -7.07 -24.75 9.54
CA THR A 423 -5.77 -25.42 9.37
C THR A 423 -4.80 -24.55 8.57
N ASN A 424 -3.60 -24.31 9.11
CA ASN A 424 -2.52 -23.64 8.38
C ASN A 424 -1.98 -24.53 7.25
N VAL A 425 -1.90 -23.98 6.04
CA VAL A 425 -1.30 -24.62 4.86
C VAL A 425 0.21 -24.37 4.88
N ARG A 426 1.01 -25.44 4.95
CA ARG A 426 2.48 -25.34 4.94
C ARG A 426 3.08 -25.36 3.54
N THR A 427 2.47 -26.12 2.63
CA THR A 427 2.91 -26.24 1.24
C THR A 427 1.70 -26.48 0.36
N THR A 428 0.96 -27.55 0.62
CA THR A 428 -0.29 -27.86 -0.10
C THR A 428 -1.41 -28.26 0.86
N SER A 429 -2.67 -28.07 0.44
CA SER A 429 -3.85 -28.52 1.17
C SER A 429 -5.00 -28.83 0.21
N PRO A 430 -5.74 -29.94 0.40
CA PRO A 430 -6.92 -30.23 -0.40
C PRO A 430 -8.06 -29.24 -0.08
N LEU A 431 -8.87 -28.95 -1.10
CA LEU A 431 -10.05 -28.10 -1.02
C LEU A 431 -11.27 -28.91 -1.43
N LYS A 432 -12.33 -28.80 -0.64
CA LYS A 432 -13.68 -29.25 -0.99
C LYS A 432 -14.47 -28.11 -1.61
N ASP A 433 -15.56 -28.47 -2.27
CA ASP A 433 -16.54 -27.50 -2.74
C ASP A 433 -17.09 -26.67 -1.57
N GLY A 434 -17.03 -25.35 -1.70
CA GLY A 434 -17.41 -24.39 -0.67
C GLY A 434 -16.31 -24.02 0.34
N ASP A 435 -15.13 -24.64 0.28
CA ASP A 435 -14.05 -24.36 1.23
C ASP A 435 -13.53 -22.92 1.09
N THR A 436 -13.12 -22.35 2.23
CA THR A 436 -12.56 -21.01 2.31
C THR A 436 -11.06 -21.04 2.60
N ILE A 437 -10.29 -20.40 1.73
CA ILE A 437 -8.87 -20.11 1.91
C ILE A 437 -8.74 -18.73 2.55
N ARG A 438 -8.27 -18.64 3.79
CA ARG A 438 -7.97 -17.36 4.42
C ARG A 438 -6.57 -16.90 4.01
N ILE A 439 -6.51 -15.77 3.30
CA ILE A 439 -5.26 -15.11 2.88
C ILE A 439 -4.76 -14.17 3.98
N ASP A 440 -5.67 -13.41 4.59
CA ASP A 440 -5.35 -12.47 5.67
C ASP A 440 -6.51 -12.35 6.69
N VAL A 441 -6.32 -11.58 7.75
CA VAL A 441 -7.39 -11.11 8.62
C VAL A 441 -8.39 -10.34 7.78
N GLY A 442 -9.58 -10.92 7.59
CA GLY A 442 -10.64 -10.31 6.81
C GLY A 442 -10.44 -10.42 5.29
N GLN A 443 -9.55 -11.27 4.78
CA GLN A 443 -9.46 -11.54 3.33
C GLN A 443 -9.46 -13.05 3.08
N PHE A 444 -10.44 -13.50 2.30
CA PHE A 444 -10.74 -14.91 2.10
C PHE A 444 -11.01 -15.20 0.63
N LEU A 445 -10.71 -16.42 0.18
CA LEU A 445 -11.18 -16.98 -1.08
C LEU A 445 -12.12 -18.14 -0.82
N LYS A 446 -13.37 -17.99 -1.17
CA LYS A 446 -14.36 -19.05 -1.14
C LYS A 446 -14.33 -19.79 -2.47
N CYS A 447 -14.07 -21.09 -2.44
CA CYS A 447 -13.91 -21.92 -3.63
C CYS A 447 -15.18 -22.73 -3.88
N ASN A 448 -15.95 -22.39 -4.91
CA ASN A 448 -17.13 -23.13 -5.36
C ASN A 448 -16.84 -23.80 -6.71
N PHE A 449 -16.27 -25.00 -6.67
CA PHE A 449 -15.92 -25.78 -7.85
C PHE A 449 -17.17 -26.28 -8.62
N SER A 450 -18.30 -26.50 -7.93
CA SER A 450 -19.57 -26.87 -8.58
C SER A 450 -20.06 -25.80 -9.54
N GLU A 451 -20.00 -24.53 -9.13
CA GLU A 451 -20.35 -23.38 -9.96
C GLU A 451 -19.18 -22.87 -10.81
N ARG A 452 -17.99 -23.46 -10.62
CA ARG A 452 -16.72 -23.04 -11.23
C ARG A 452 -16.40 -21.58 -10.90
N ILE A 453 -16.50 -21.22 -9.64
CA ILE A 453 -16.32 -19.85 -9.16
C ILE A 453 -15.39 -19.85 -7.96
N ILE A 454 -14.47 -18.90 -7.93
CA ILE A 454 -13.75 -18.52 -6.72
C ILE A 454 -14.16 -17.09 -6.38
N GLU A 455 -14.51 -16.84 -5.12
CA GLU A 455 -14.96 -15.53 -4.63
C GLU A 455 -13.98 -15.00 -3.60
N GLU A 456 -13.41 -13.82 -3.86
CA GLU A 456 -12.68 -13.06 -2.85
C GLU A 456 -13.65 -12.29 -1.97
N GLU A 457 -13.70 -12.68 -0.70
CA GLU A 457 -14.44 -11.97 0.34
C GLU A 457 -13.49 -11.09 1.16
N ARG A 458 -13.93 -9.85 1.41
CA ARG A 458 -13.20 -8.88 2.24
C ARG A 458 -14.05 -8.43 3.43
N ASN A 459 -13.72 -8.89 4.62
CA ASN A 459 -14.19 -8.36 5.89
C ASN A 459 -13.23 -7.29 6.37
N ILE A 460 -13.14 -6.21 5.58
CA ILE A 460 -12.39 -5.00 5.91
C ILE A 460 -13.37 -4.00 6.50
N VAL A 461 -13.07 -3.43 7.66
CA VAL A 461 -13.93 -2.37 8.24
C VAL A 461 -13.78 -1.09 7.40
N ARG A 462 -14.88 -0.66 6.77
CA ARG A 462 -14.99 0.52 5.91
C ARG A 462 -15.72 1.67 6.56
N THR A 463 -16.75 1.36 7.34
CA THR A 463 -17.56 2.34 8.04
C THR A 463 -17.54 2.02 9.53
N LEU A 464 -17.42 3.06 10.34
CA LEU A 464 -17.72 3.06 11.76
C LEU A 464 -18.83 4.07 11.96
N GLU A 465 -20.01 3.58 12.31
CA GLU A 465 -21.19 4.39 12.57
C GLU A 465 -21.58 4.29 14.04
N VAL A 466 -21.93 5.44 14.61
CA VAL A 466 -22.38 5.56 16.00
C VAL A 466 -23.73 6.25 15.95
N SER A 467 -24.73 5.64 16.59
CA SER A 467 -26.11 6.13 16.57
C SER A 467 -26.65 6.22 17.99
N GLU A 468 -26.92 7.44 18.45
CA GLU A 468 -27.56 7.80 19.72
C GLU A 468 -26.90 7.14 20.95
N VAL A 469 -25.58 7.03 20.92
CA VAL A 469 -24.82 6.33 21.97
C VAL A 469 -24.81 7.15 23.25
N THR A 470 -25.34 6.54 24.31
CA THR A 470 -25.32 7.07 25.68
C THR A 470 -24.63 6.05 26.59
N HIS A 471 -23.75 6.53 27.47
CA HIS A 471 -23.11 5.69 28.48
C HIS A 471 -23.20 6.37 29.84
N ARG A 472 -23.73 5.64 30.82
CA ARG A 472 -23.77 6.03 32.24
C ARG A 472 -22.87 5.10 33.05
N PHE A 473 -22.05 5.69 33.90
CA PHE A 473 -21.23 4.94 34.84
C PHE A 473 -22.09 4.31 35.94
N SER A 474 -21.55 3.34 36.66
CA SER A 474 -22.23 2.71 37.81
C SER A 474 -22.54 3.70 38.94
N SER A 475 -21.84 4.84 39.02
CA SER A 475 -22.12 5.94 39.94
C SER A 475 -23.38 6.73 39.58
N GLY A 476 -23.93 6.55 38.36
CA GLY A 476 -25.02 7.35 37.81
C GLY A 476 -24.58 8.53 36.95
N ASP A 477 -23.28 8.87 36.97
CA ASP A 477 -22.72 9.97 36.17
C ASP A 477 -22.81 9.66 34.67
N ILE A 478 -23.15 10.69 33.89
CA ILE A 478 -23.23 10.58 32.43
C ILE A 478 -21.83 10.71 31.85
N GLY A 479 -21.36 9.65 31.19
CA GLY A 479 -20.08 9.64 30.48
C GLY A 479 -20.18 10.05 29.02
N LEU A 480 -21.30 9.74 28.36
CA LEU A 480 -21.66 10.12 26.99
C LEU A 480 -23.18 10.29 26.89
N GLU A 481 -23.66 11.27 26.12
CA GLU A 481 -25.09 11.57 25.97
C GLU A 481 -25.47 11.73 24.48
N GLY A 482 -26.19 10.74 23.94
CA GLY A 482 -26.82 10.82 22.61
C GLY A 482 -25.85 11.12 21.46
N ILE A 483 -24.65 10.51 21.45
CA ILE A 483 -23.64 10.81 20.43
C ILE A 483 -23.97 10.04 19.13
N SER A 484 -23.99 10.77 18.01
CA SER A 484 -24.19 10.22 16.66
C SER A 484 -23.14 10.75 15.68
N PHE A 485 -22.44 9.87 14.97
CA PHE A 485 -21.48 10.25 13.91
C PHE A 485 -21.08 9.06 13.03
N ASN A 486 -20.45 9.34 11.89
CA ASN A 486 -19.94 8.34 10.96
C ASN A 486 -18.50 8.67 10.49
N VAL A 487 -17.65 7.65 10.48
CA VAL A 487 -16.27 7.70 9.99
C VAL A 487 -16.06 6.62 8.94
N VAL A 488 -15.43 6.99 7.83
CA VAL A 488 -15.09 6.05 6.75
C VAL A 488 -13.58 5.76 6.73
N ARG A 489 -13.23 4.58 6.21
CA ARG A 489 -11.84 4.16 6.02
C ARG A 489 -11.11 5.15 5.12
N GLY A 490 -9.90 5.52 5.51
CA GLY A 490 -9.17 6.65 4.92
C GLY A 490 -9.16 7.87 5.84
N GLU A 491 -10.10 7.97 6.78
CA GLU A 491 -10.26 9.15 7.63
C GLU A 491 -9.45 9.06 8.93
N LEU A 492 -8.95 10.24 9.32
CA LEU A 492 -8.21 10.51 10.55
C LEU A 492 -9.00 11.59 11.28
N VAL A 493 -9.55 11.23 12.43
CA VAL A 493 -10.48 12.06 13.20
C VAL A 493 -9.80 12.56 14.47
N CYS A 494 -9.82 13.87 14.69
CA CYS A 494 -9.42 14.47 15.95
C CYS A 494 -10.63 14.57 16.88
N VAL A 495 -10.52 14.12 18.13
CA VAL A 495 -11.51 14.32 19.18
C VAL A 495 -10.94 15.26 20.22
N MET A 496 -11.58 16.41 20.37
CA MET A 496 -11.16 17.51 21.24
C MET A 496 -12.21 17.77 22.32
N GLY A 497 -11.79 18.46 23.38
CA GLY A 497 -12.64 18.85 24.49
C GLY A 497 -11.87 18.95 25.80
N ALA A 498 -12.44 19.63 26.78
CA ALA A 498 -11.84 19.79 28.10
C ALA A 498 -11.56 18.45 28.80
N SER A 499 -10.66 18.44 29.78
CA SER A 499 -10.45 17.25 30.61
C SER A 499 -11.78 16.83 31.28
N GLY A 500 -12.08 15.52 31.26
CA GLY A 500 -13.31 14.98 31.82
C GLY A 500 -14.57 15.08 30.93
N CYS A 501 -14.50 15.61 29.71
CA CYS A 501 -15.66 15.71 28.81
C CYS A 501 -16.09 14.40 28.13
N GLY A 502 -15.47 13.25 28.44
CA GLY A 502 -15.87 11.94 27.89
C GLY A 502 -15.04 11.40 26.71
N LYS A 503 -13.95 12.08 26.31
CA LYS A 503 -13.03 11.61 25.23
C LYS A 503 -12.59 10.15 25.34
N SER A 504 -11.94 9.78 26.45
CA SER A 504 -11.49 8.41 26.69
C SER A 504 -12.66 7.44 26.84
N THR A 505 -13.78 7.89 27.40
CA THR A 505 -15.02 7.10 27.50
C THR A 505 -15.54 6.74 26.12
N LEU A 506 -15.58 7.70 25.18
CA LEU A 506 -15.95 7.48 23.79
C LEU A 506 -15.03 6.42 23.15
N LEU A 507 -13.71 6.59 23.25
CA LEU A 507 -12.78 5.60 22.67
C LEU A 507 -12.97 4.21 23.26
N LYS A 508 -13.21 4.08 24.58
CA LYS A 508 -13.47 2.77 25.22
C LYS A 508 -14.77 2.12 24.77
N VAL A 509 -15.81 2.92 24.49
CA VAL A 509 -17.05 2.43 23.88
C VAL A 509 -16.76 1.93 22.46
N LEU A 510 -16.08 2.72 21.63
CA LEU A 510 -15.70 2.30 20.27
C LEU A 510 -14.78 1.07 20.25
N ALA A 511 -13.95 0.90 21.27
CA ALA A 511 -13.06 -0.25 21.45
C ALA A 511 -13.79 -1.53 21.89
N GLY A 512 -15.08 -1.45 22.23
CA GLY A 512 -15.83 -2.56 22.80
C GLY A 512 -15.44 -2.89 24.25
N GLN A 513 -14.77 -1.97 24.95
CA GLN A 513 -14.34 -2.15 26.35
C GLN A 513 -15.38 -1.67 27.36
N LEU A 514 -16.25 -0.74 26.96
CA LEU A 514 -17.36 -0.24 27.78
C LEU A 514 -18.66 -0.36 27.00
N GLN A 515 -19.65 -1.09 27.48
CA GLN A 515 -20.94 -1.21 26.81
C GLN A 515 -21.79 0.05 26.98
N PRO A 516 -22.37 0.63 25.91
CA PRO A 516 -23.27 1.76 26.04
C PRO A 516 -24.56 1.34 26.73
N THR A 517 -25.16 2.27 27.47
CA THR A 517 -26.47 2.10 28.12
C THR A 517 -27.59 2.10 27.07
N SER A 518 -27.47 2.90 26.01
CA SER A 518 -28.37 2.93 24.86
C SER A 518 -27.63 3.37 23.60
N GLY A 519 -28.28 3.19 22.45
CA GLY A 519 -27.67 3.45 21.14
C GLY A 519 -26.82 2.27 20.64
N GLN A 520 -26.17 2.45 19.49
CA GLN A 520 -25.43 1.38 18.83
C GLN A 520 -24.13 1.89 18.20
N VAL A 521 -23.13 1.02 18.15
CA VAL A 521 -21.90 1.19 17.36
C VAL A 521 -21.93 0.11 16.28
N LEU A 522 -21.79 0.49 15.01
CA LEU A 522 -21.82 -0.41 13.88
C LEU A 522 -20.48 -0.37 13.13
N LEU A 523 -19.96 -1.54 12.76
CA LEU A 523 -18.86 -1.69 11.81
C LEU A 523 -19.42 -2.33 10.55
N ASN A 524 -19.35 -1.65 9.39
CA ASN A 524 -19.98 -2.11 8.14
C ASN A 524 -21.47 -2.49 8.31
N ASN A 525 -22.24 -1.67 9.04
CA ASN A 525 -23.65 -1.92 9.38
C ASN A 525 -23.89 -3.14 10.30
N GLN A 526 -22.83 -3.78 10.82
CA GLN A 526 -22.94 -4.87 11.79
C GLN A 526 -22.78 -4.31 13.23
N PRO A 527 -23.75 -4.53 14.14
CA PRO A 527 -23.65 -4.04 15.52
C PRO A 527 -22.46 -4.64 16.28
N LEU A 528 -21.65 -3.80 16.92
CA LEU A 528 -20.41 -4.18 17.60
C LEU A 528 -20.65 -5.12 18.79
N TYR A 529 -21.49 -4.74 19.74
CA TYR A 529 -21.64 -5.48 21.01
C TYR A 529 -22.27 -6.86 20.87
N PRO A 530 -23.33 -7.06 20.06
CA PRO A 530 -23.84 -8.41 19.80
C PRO A 530 -22.82 -9.33 19.10
N ASN A 531 -21.84 -8.76 18.40
CA ASN A 531 -20.84 -9.49 17.60
C ASN A 531 -19.41 -9.28 18.12
N LEU A 532 -19.25 -8.99 19.42
CA LEU A 532 -18.00 -8.49 20.00
C LEU A 532 -16.82 -9.42 19.75
N ASP A 533 -17.00 -10.73 19.92
CA ASP A 533 -15.94 -11.74 19.74
C ASP A 533 -15.40 -11.81 18.30
N GLU A 534 -16.27 -11.53 17.33
CA GLU A 534 -15.89 -11.44 15.94
C GLU A 534 -15.24 -10.10 15.63
N LEU A 535 -15.89 -9.00 16.00
CA LEU A 535 -15.54 -7.67 15.52
C LEU A 535 -14.38 -7.01 16.28
N ARG A 536 -14.15 -7.34 17.56
CA ARG A 536 -13.08 -6.74 18.37
C ARG A 536 -11.69 -6.90 17.76
N ARG A 537 -11.46 -7.96 16.98
CA ARG A 537 -10.15 -8.24 16.36
C ARG A 537 -9.75 -7.20 15.31
N TYR A 538 -10.72 -6.41 14.82
CA TYR A 538 -10.49 -5.34 13.85
C TYR A 538 -10.25 -3.98 14.51
N ILE A 539 -10.31 -3.87 15.85
CA ILE A 539 -10.13 -2.62 16.58
C ILE A 539 -8.86 -2.70 17.46
N SER A 540 -8.04 -1.66 17.43
CA SER A 540 -6.89 -1.48 18.33
C SER A 540 -7.09 -0.21 19.16
N TYR A 541 -7.07 -0.36 20.47
CA TYR A 541 -7.10 0.76 21.42
C TYR A 541 -5.71 0.97 22.02
N ILE A 542 -5.19 2.18 21.86
CA ILE A 542 -3.86 2.59 22.31
C ILE A 542 -4.07 3.56 23.47
N PRO A 543 -3.80 3.15 24.73
CA PRO A 543 -3.99 4.00 25.89
C PRO A 543 -2.96 5.14 25.95
N GLN A 544 -3.25 6.12 26.81
CA GLN A 544 -2.32 7.21 27.13
C GLN A 544 -1.03 6.69 27.78
N ASP A 545 -1.14 5.70 28.67
CA ASP A 545 -0.04 5.10 29.41
C ASP A 545 0.90 4.26 28.51
N ASP A 546 2.17 4.23 28.89
CA ASP A 546 3.20 3.43 28.21
C ASP A 546 3.00 1.92 28.51
N ALA A 547 2.93 1.10 27.46
CA ALA A 547 2.69 -0.35 27.56
C ALA A 547 3.96 -1.22 27.40
N PHE A 548 5.14 -0.61 27.26
CA PHE A 548 6.41 -1.33 27.13
C PHE A 548 7.03 -1.70 28.47
N ASP A 549 7.92 -2.69 28.45
CA ASP A 549 8.81 -3.02 29.55
C ASP A 549 10.03 -2.08 29.53
N GLU A 550 10.23 -1.33 30.61
CA GLU A 550 11.29 -0.34 30.78
C GLU A 550 12.70 -0.95 30.85
N HIS A 551 12.80 -2.24 31.18
CA HIS A 551 14.06 -2.98 31.30
C HIS A 551 14.52 -3.60 29.99
N LEU A 552 13.61 -3.73 29.02
CA LEU A 552 13.92 -4.24 27.68
C LEU A 552 14.42 -3.13 26.76
N THR A 553 15.12 -3.52 25.70
CA THR A 553 15.47 -2.62 24.60
C THR A 553 14.25 -2.28 23.73
N ILE A 554 14.36 -1.23 22.91
CA ILE A 554 13.33 -0.89 21.90
C ILE A 554 13.04 -2.10 21.01
N GLY A 555 14.10 -2.74 20.50
CA GLY A 555 13.98 -3.91 19.63
C GLY A 555 13.33 -5.11 20.33
N GLU A 556 13.67 -5.37 21.59
CA GLU A 556 13.06 -6.46 22.37
C GLU A 556 11.57 -6.21 22.65
N ASN A 557 11.19 -4.98 23.00
CA ASN A 557 9.79 -4.62 23.21
C ASN A 557 8.94 -4.82 21.95
N LEU A 558 9.40 -4.30 20.80
CA LEU A 558 8.70 -4.49 19.54
C LEU A 558 8.71 -5.96 19.08
N GLN A 559 9.81 -6.68 19.31
CA GLN A 559 9.87 -8.12 19.02
C GLN A 559 8.86 -8.91 19.87
N PHE A 560 8.73 -8.57 21.15
CA PHE A 560 7.76 -9.17 22.06
C PHE A 560 6.33 -8.88 21.61
N ALA A 561 6.02 -7.61 21.30
CA ALA A 561 4.72 -7.23 20.75
C ALA A 561 4.40 -7.97 19.44
N ALA A 562 5.37 -8.10 18.52
CA ALA A 562 5.22 -8.87 17.28
C ALA A 562 4.96 -10.36 17.55
N ALA A 563 5.62 -10.94 18.56
CA ALA A 563 5.46 -12.34 18.89
C ALA A 563 4.04 -12.66 19.39
N ILE A 564 3.46 -11.77 20.19
CA ILE A 564 2.09 -11.89 20.73
C ILE A 564 1.05 -11.60 19.66
N ARG A 565 1.21 -10.51 18.91
CA ARG A 565 0.20 -10.03 17.95
C ARG A 565 0.25 -10.75 16.61
N SER A 566 1.39 -11.35 16.26
CA SER A 566 1.60 -12.09 15.02
C SER A 566 2.24 -13.45 15.29
N PRO A 567 1.57 -14.34 16.06
CA PRO A 567 2.14 -15.63 16.45
C PRO A 567 2.32 -16.58 15.27
N HIS A 568 1.55 -16.36 14.19
CA HIS A 568 1.59 -17.11 12.94
C HIS A 568 2.84 -16.80 12.09
N LEU A 569 3.49 -15.65 12.31
CA LEU A 569 4.68 -15.26 11.53
C LEU A 569 5.91 -16.04 11.98
N SER A 570 6.74 -16.43 11.02
CA SER A 570 8.04 -17.03 11.30
C SER A 570 8.91 -16.06 12.11
N ARG A 571 9.93 -16.57 12.81
CA ARG A 571 10.89 -15.68 13.51
C ARG A 571 11.56 -14.71 12.53
N ARG A 572 11.83 -15.14 11.30
CA ARG A 572 12.44 -14.32 10.25
C ARG A 572 11.52 -13.18 9.82
N ASP A 573 10.24 -13.47 9.59
CA ASP A 573 9.29 -12.46 9.09
C ASP A 573 8.87 -11.50 10.20
N ARG A 574 8.77 -11.95 11.45
CA ARG A 574 8.67 -11.05 12.61
C ARG A 574 9.86 -10.11 12.71
N SER A 575 11.08 -10.62 12.47
CA SER A 575 12.27 -9.76 12.42
C SER A 575 12.21 -8.78 11.25
N ARG A 576 11.77 -9.18 10.05
CA ARG A 576 11.61 -8.27 8.91
C ARG A 576 10.60 -7.15 9.22
N ARG A 577 9.44 -7.52 9.75
CA ARG A 577 8.37 -6.57 10.18
C ARG A 577 8.86 -5.62 11.27
N LEU A 578 9.66 -6.13 12.21
CA LEU A 578 10.32 -5.32 13.24
C LEU A 578 11.24 -4.26 12.63
N GLU A 579 12.14 -4.64 11.71
CA GLU A 579 13.07 -3.69 11.09
C GLU A 579 12.32 -2.61 10.30
N GLY A 580 11.31 -2.99 9.49
CA GLY A 580 10.46 -2.02 8.79
C GLY A 580 9.74 -1.06 9.75
N LYS A 581 9.23 -1.58 10.87
CA LYS A 581 8.57 -0.75 11.89
C LYS A 581 9.54 0.19 12.61
N LEU A 582 10.77 -0.24 12.87
CA LEU A 582 11.81 0.62 13.45
C LEU A 582 12.15 1.80 12.53
N VAL A 583 12.19 1.58 11.22
CA VAL A 583 12.41 2.65 10.22
C VAL A 583 11.23 3.62 10.23
N GLU A 584 10.00 3.11 10.18
CA GLU A 584 8.77 3.92 10.18
C GLU A 584 8.65 4.80 11.44
N LEU A 585 9.09 4.29 12.60
CA LEU A 585 9.09 5.04 13.86
C LEU A 585 10.31 5.97 14.03
N GLY A 586 11.29 5.91 13.12
CA GLY A 586 12.56 6.62 13.26
C GLY A 586 13.38 6.18 14.47
N LEU A 587 13.32 4.88 14.83
CA LEU A 587 13.99 4.30 16.01
C LEU A 587 15.08 3.28 15.67
N SER A 588 15.41 3.07 14.39
CA SER A 588 16.39 2.06 13.94
C SER A 588 17.76 2.19 14.61
N GLU A 589 18.31 3.40 14.70
CA GLU A 589 19.61 3.64 15.34
C GLU A 589 19.59 3.41 16.86
N ARG A 590 18.40 3.45 17.47
CA ARG A 590 18.16 3.27 18.91
C ARG A 590 17.64 1.88 19.27
N ARG A 591 17.56 0.96 18.31
CA ARG A 591 17.03 -0.40 18.49
C ARG A 591 17.54 -1.12 19.73
N ASP A 592 18.85 -1.08 19.98
CA ASP A 592 19.50 -1.79 21.08
C ASP A 592 19.59 -0.93 22.37
N ALA A 593 18.97 0.25 22.40
CA ALA A 593 18.91 1.09 23.59
C ALA A 593 17.84 0.55 24.55
N VAL A 594 18.21 0.40 25.82
CA VAL A 594 17.26 0.09 26.90
C VAL A 594 16.33 1.29 27.11
N VAL A 595 15.03 1.03 27.23
CA VAL A 595 14.01 2.09 27.30
C VAL A 595 14.15 2.95 28.56
N GLY A 596 14.50 2.32 29.68
CA GLY A 596 14.77 2.98 30.95
C GLY A 596 13.50 3.38 31.69
N THR A 597 13.64 3.57 33.00
CA THR A 597 12.51 3.95 33.86
C THR A 597 12.22 5.44 33.76
N ALA A 598 11.04 5.87 34.24
CA ALA A 598 10.68 7.28 34.32
C ALA A 598 11.73 8.15 35.06
N VAL A 599 12.48 7.56 36.00
CA VAL A 599 13.53 8.23 36.79
C VAL A 599 14.89 8.22 36.06
N LYS A 600 15.20 7.18 35.29
CA LYS A 600 16.45 7.04 34.54
C LYS A 600 16.16 7.04 33.04
N LYS A 601 15.82 8.21 32.51
CA LYS A 601 15.44 8.41 31.10
C LYS A 601 16.64 8.18 30.18
N THR A 602 16.62 7.08 29.43
CA THR A 602 17.56 6.79 28.33
C THR A 602 17.01 7.21 26.96
N LEU A 603 15.69 7.33 26.84
CA LEU A 603 14.99 7.82 25.65
C LEU A 603 14.31 9.16 25.93
N SER A 604 14.22 10.00 24.90
CA SER A 604 13.38 11.20 24.93
C SER A 604 11.89 10.86 25.01
N GLY A 605 11.05 11.81 25.43
CA GLY A 605 9.60 11.62 25.51
C GLY A 605 8.99 11.25 24.15
N GLY A 606 9.43 11.91 23.07
CA GLY A 606 9.02 11.60 21.71
C GLY A 606 9.41 10.18 21.28
N GLU A 607 10.64 9.74 21.56
CA GLU A 607 11.08 8.37 21.26
C GLU A 607 10.28 7.32 22.03
N ARG A 608 10.00 7.55 23.33
CA ARG A 608 9.16 6.65 24.14
C ARG A 608 7.75 6.54 23.56
N LYS A 609 7.15 7.68 23.17
CA LYS A 609 5.79 7.68 22.64
C LYS A 609 5.71 7.01 21.26
N ARG A 610 6.71 7.24 20.39
CA ARG A 610 6.84 6.52 19.12
C ARG A 610 7.00 5.01 19.33
N LEU A 611 7.79 4.57 20.32
CA LEU A 611 7.87 3.17 20.68
C LEU A 611 6.49 2.62 21.11
N ASN A 612 5.79 3.31 22.02
CA ASN A 612 4.49 2.87 22.51
C ASN A 612 3.49 2.66 21.36
N ILE A 613 3.38 3.68 20.50
CA ILE A 613 2.57 3.64 19.27
C ILE A 613 2.99 2.46 18.37
N GLY A 614 4.30 2.23 18.24
CA GLY A 614 4.89 1.12 17.50
C GLY A 614 4.46 -0.28 17.95
N LEU A 615 4.27 -0.48 19.26
CA LEU A 615 3.87 -1.77 19.84
C LEU A 615 2.46 -2.18 19.39
N ASP A 616 1.57 -1.21 19.25
CA ASP A 616 0.22 -1.43 18.76
C ASP A 616 0.16 -1.48 17.23
N MET A 617 0.93 -0.61 16.57
CA MET A 617 1.05 -0.55 15.11
C MET A 617 1.68 -1.79 14.48
N ILE A 618 2.36 -2.63 15.27
CA ILE A 618 2.87 -3.90 14.76
C ILE A 618 1.76 -4.91 14.48
N GLY A 619 0.55 -4.71 15.01
CA GLY A 619 -0.65 -5.52 14.72
C GLY A 619 -1.29 -5.24 13.37
N SER A 620 -2.45 -5.84 13.12
CA SER A 620 -3.24 -5.64 11.88
C SER A 620 -4.72 -5.38 12.18
N ALA A 621 -5.00 -4.27 12.87
CA ALA A 621 -6.37 -3.78 13.06
C ALA A 621 -6.81 -2.92 11.86
N ASP A 622 -8.10 -2.67 11.74
CA ASP A 622 -8.68 -1.76 10.74
C ASP A 622 -9.13 -0.42 11.33
N VAL A 623 -9.51 -0.41 12.60
CA VAL A 623 -9.86 0.76 13.40
C VAL A 623 -8.78 0.97 14.45
N TYR A 624 -8.15 2.14 14.48
CA TYR A 624 -7.17 2.52 15.50
C TYR A 624 -7.71 3.68 16.34
N LEU A 625 -7.68 3.51 17.65
CA LEU A 625 -8.18 4.47 18.64
C LEU A 625 -7.02 4.89 19.52
N PHE A 626 -6.50 6.10 19.34
CA PHE A 626 -5.37 6.64 20.10
C PHE A 626 -5.85 7.59 21.19
N ASP A 627 -5.57 7.26 22.45
CA ASP A 627 -5.90 8.11 23.59
C ASP A 627 -4.72 9.03 23.95
N GLU A 628 -4.88 10.32 23.68
CA GLU A 628 -3.91 11.39 23.93
C GLU A 628 -2.46 11.05 23.52
N PRO A 629 -2.19 10.70 22.25
CA PRO A 629 -0.86 10.27 21.82
C PRO A 629 0.19 11.39 21.81
N THR A 630 -0.23 12.65 21.93
CA THR A 630 0.66 13.82 21.94
C THR A 630 0.87 14.42 23.34
N SER A 631 0.27 13.82 24.37
CA SER A 631 0.35 14.37 25.74
C SER A 631 1.79 14.34 26.28
N GLY A 632 2.21 15.45 26.89
CA GLY A 632 3.56 15.59 27.46
C GLY A 632 4.70 15.72 26.44
N LEU A 633 4.40 15.91 25.15
CA LEU A 633 5.39 16.09 24.09
C LEU A 633 5.62 17.56 23.72
N SER A 634 6.79 17.84 23.12
CA SER A 634 7.03 19.12 22.45
C SER A 634 6.15 19.26 21.20
N SER A 635 5.95 20.48 20.69
CA SER A 635 5.17 20.70 19.45
C SER A 635 5.75 19.94 18.26
N LYS A 636 7.08 19.92 18.11
CA LYS A 636 7.77 19.19 17.03
C LYS A 636 7.62 17.67 17.16
N ASP A 637 7.73 17.13 18.38
CA ASP A 637 7.53 15.69 18.60
C ASP A 637 6.07 15.29 18.38
N SER A 638 5.14 16.15 18.76
CA SER A 638 3.70 15.93 18.51
C SER A 638 3.39 15.90 17.02
N GLU A 639 3.96 16.82 16.23
CA GLU A 639 3.86 16.82 14.77
C GLU A 639 4.37 15.51 14.19
N HIS A 640 5.57 15.08 14.57
CA HIS A 640 6.14 13.84 14.08
C HIS A 640 5.29 12.61 14.45
N VAL A 641 4.73 12.57 15.66
CA VAL A 641 3.80 11.49 16.07
C VAL A 641 2.54 11.46 15.21
N ILE A 642 1.92 12.61 14.95
CA ILE A 642 0.71 12.69 14.11
C ILE A 642 1.05 12.40 12.64
N GLU A 643 2.24 12.75 12.15
CA GLU A 643 2.70 12.37 10.80
C GLU A 643 2.79 10.85 10.64
N ILE A 644 3.36 10.15 11.63
CA ILE A 644 3.42 8.69 11.66
C ILE A 644 2.00 8.10 11.65
N ILE A 645 1.11 8.58 12.52
CA ILE A 645 -0.28 8.11 12.58
C ILE A 645 -1.02 8.39 11.25
N ARG A 646 -0.84 9.58 10.69
CA ARG A 646 -1.46 9.98 9.42
C ARG A 646 -0.98 9.12 8.26
N SER A 647 0.28 8.72 8.24
CA SER A 647 0.80 7.84 7.19
C SER A 647 0.04 6.50 7.10
N MET A 648 -0.58 6.05 8.20
CA MET A 648 -1.42 4.85 8.23
C MET A 648 -2.87 5.08 7.82
N ALA A 649 -3.37 6.31 7.94
CA ALA A 649 -4.80 6.60 7.76
C ALA A 649 -5.31 6.27 6.35
N HIS A 650 -4.44 6.30 5.32
CA HIS A 650 -4.78 6.07 3.91
C HIS A 650 -5.58 4.78 3.67
N ASN A 651 -5.44 3.78 4.54
CA ASN A 651 -6.19 2.53 4.46
C ASN A 651 -6.76 2.08 5.80
N LYS A 652 -7.03 2.97 6.76
CA LYS A 652 -7.59 2.63 8.09
C LYS A 652 -8.62 3.65 8.53
N ILE A 653 -9.41 3.31 9.55
CA ILE A 653 -10.17 4.29 10.33
C ILE A 653 -9.32 4.64 11.54
N ILE A 654 -9.00 5.92 11.74
CA ILE A 654 -8.19 6.34 12.89
C ILE A 654 -8.91 7.47 13.63
N ILE A 655 -9.07 7.29 14.95
CA ILE A 655 -9.63 8.30 15.84
C ILE A 655 -8.59 8.60 16.92
N VAL A 656 -8.28 9.88 17.11
CA VAL A 656 -7.26 10.36 18.02
C VAL A 656 -7.86 11.39 18.95
N THR A 657 -7.73 11.20 20.27
CA THR A 657 -8.09 12.26 21.23
C THR A 657 -6.90 13.20 21.43
N ILE A 658 -7.15 14.51 21.37
CA ILE A 658 -6.14 15.55 21.63
C ILE A 658 -6.78 16.62 22.52
N HIS A 659 -6.12 16.97 23.61
CA HIS A 659 -6.62 18.00 24.53
C HIS A 659 -6.72 19.37 23.84
N GLN A 660 -5.61 19.85 23.25
CA GLN A 660 -5.54 21.12 22.52
C GLN A 660 -4.48 21.04 21.40
N PRO A 661 -4.87 20.85 20.11
CA PRO A 661 -3.91 20.79 19.01
C PRO A 661 -3.46 22.19 18.56
N SER A 662 -2.21 22.30 18.12
CA SER A 662 -1.74 23.50 17.39
C SER A 662 -2.45 23.62 16.03
N SER A 663 -2.49 24.82 15.45
CA SER A 663 -3.09 25.03 14.11
C SER A 663 -2.51 24.09 13.05
N LYS A 664 -1.19 23.86 13.09
CA LYS A 664 -0.51 22.98 12.14
C LYS A 664 -0.93 21.52 12.31
N LEU A 665 -1.03 21.04 13.55
CA LEU A 665 -1.54 19.69 13.85
C LEU A 665 -3.00 19.53 13.44
N PHE A 666 -3.82 20.52 13.74
CA PHE A 666 -5.26 20.47 13.50
C PHE A 666 -5.59 20.32 12.01
N GLN A 667 -4.81 20.95 11.12
CA GLN A 667 -4.95 20.83 9.67
C GLN A 667 -4.55 19.46 9.09
N MET A 668 -3.91 18.59 9.88
CA MET A 668 -3.53 17.24 9.43
C MET A 668 -4.71 16.25 9.47
N PHE A 669 -5.79 16.60 10.16
CA PHE A 669 -6.96 15.76 10.34
C PHE A 669 -7.96 15.89 9.19
N HIS A 670 -8.61 14.79 8.85
CA HIS A 670 -9.68 14.77 7.87
C HIS A 670 -11.00 15.29 8.49
N LYS A 671 -11.26 14.93 9.75
CA LYS A 671 -12.41 15.38 10.53
C LYS A 671 -12.01 15.79 11.95
N ALA A 672 -12.83 16.63 12.57
CA ALA A 672 -12.71 17.08 13.94
C ALA A 672 -14.05 16.92 14.67
N MET A 673 -13.97 16.48 15.92
CA MET A 673 -15.07 16.29 16.85
C MET A 673 -14.80 17.12 18.09
N LEU A 674 -15.79 17.86 18.57
CA LEU A 674 -15.73 18.59 19.84
C LEU A 674 -16.74 18.02 20.83
N LEU A 675 -16.24 17.56 21.97
CA LEU A 675 -17.05 17.06 23.09
C LEU A 675 -17.03 18.06 24.25
N ASP A 676 -18.20 18.34 24.80
CA ASP A 676 -18.39 19.14 26.02
C ASP A 676 -18.80 18.28 27.23
N LYS A 677 -18.85 18.89 28.42
CA LYS A 677 -19.22 18.27 29.69
C LYS A 677 -20.46 17.38 29.56
N GLY A 678 -20.40 16.21 30.18
CA GLY A 678 -21.42 15.17 30.06
C GLY A 678 -21.28 14.30 28.81
N GLY A 679 -20.23 14.49 28.01
CA GLY A 679 -20.02 13.71 26.80
C GLY A 679 -21.04 14.06 25.72
N ARG A 680 -21.32 15.35 25.58
CA ARG A 680 -22.22 15.89 24.54
C ARG A 680 -21.42 16.26 23.32
N LEU A 681 -21.92 15.86 22.16
CA LEU A 681 -21.34 16.24 20.87
C LEU A 681 -21.76 17.67 20.51
N VAL A 682 -20.80 18.60 20.48
CA VAL A 682 -21.06 19.99 20.09
C VAL A 682 -20.90 20.17 18.58
N PHE A 683 -19.88 19.52 18.01
CA PHE A 683 -19.57 19.64 16.58
C PHE A 683 -18.92 18.37 16.05
N PHE A 684 -19.25 18.00 14.81
CA PHE A 684 -18.56 17.00 14.03
C PHE A 684 -18.52 17.40 12.55
N GLY A 685 -17.33 17.46 11.96
CA GLY A 685 -17.14 17.92 10.58
C GLY A 685 -15.66 18.07 10.23
N THR A 686 -15.32 18.81 9.18
CA THR A 686 -13.92 19.12 8.85
C THR A 686 -13.33 20.17 9.79
N PRO A 687 -11.99 20.22 9.95
CA PRO A 687 -11.32 21.28 10.69
C PRO A 687 -11.72 22.70 10.25
N THR A 688 -11.87 22.92 8.94
CA THR A 688 -12.26 24.21 8.37
C THR A 688 -13.70 24.58 8.72
N GLU A 689 -14.64 23.63 8.64
CA GLU A 689 -16.03 23.87 9.03
C GLU A 689 -16.15 24.16 10.53
N MET A 690 -15.38 23.47 11.37
CA MET A 690 -15.36 23.73 12.81
C MET A 690 -14.92 25.16 13.12
N LEU A 691 -13.80 25.61 12.53
CA LEU A 691 -13.30 26.98 12.71
C LEU A 691 -14.34 28.02 12.27
N ARG A 692 -15.01 27.79 11.14
CA ARG A 692 -16.07 28.69 10.67
C ARG A 692 -17.26 28.72 11.63
N TYR A 693 -17.73 27.56 12.07
CA TYR A 693 -18.86 27.42 12.99
C TYR A 693 -18.65 28.23 14.29
N PHE A 694 -17.49 28.07 14.93
CA PHE A 694 -17.20 28.78 16.17
C PHE A 694 -16.89 30.27 15.96
N ALA A 695 -16.31 30.65 14.81
CA ALA A 695 -16.09 32.07 14.50
C ALA A 695 -17.43 32.82 14.28
N GLU A 696 -18.40 32.17 13.64
CA GLU A 696 -19.76 32.72 13.49
C GLU A 696 -20.45 32.86 14.85
N ALA A 697 -20.30 31.86 15.74
CA ALA A 697 -20.85 31.92 17.10
C ALA A 697 -20.20 33.05 17.94
N GLU A 698 -18.87 33.19 17.89
CA GLU A 698 -18.13 34.25 18.58
C GLU A 698 -18.59 35.65 18.14
N HIS A 699 -18.72 35.86 16.82
CA HIS A 699 -19.18 37.12 16.26
C HIS A 699 -20.60 37.49 16.72
N GLN A 700 -21.49 36.50 16.88
CA GLN A 700 -22.84 36.71 17.40
C GLN A 700 -22.85 37.10 18.89
N HIS A 701 -21.89 36.62 19.68
CA HIS A 701 -21.82 36.88 21.12
C HIS A 701 -21.08 38.17 21.50
N GLN A 702 -20.14 38.68 20.68
CA GLN A 702 -19.25 39.79 21.04
C GLN A 702 -19.51 41.17 20.38
N PHE A 703 -20.66 41.42 19.74
CA PHE A 703 -20.99 42.75 19.17
C PHE A 703 -19.84 43.38 18.34
N GLY A 704 -19.26 42.65 17.39
CA GLY A 704 -18.39 43.22 16.35
C GLY A 704 -16.89 43.36 16.68
N ALA A 705 -16.31 42.46 17.46
CA ALA A 705 -14.84 42.30 17.47
C ALA A 705 -14.36 41.56 16.21
N ASP A 706 -13.21 41.95 15.67
CA ASP A 706 -12.60 41.34 14.48
C ASP A 706 -12.40 39.83 14.67
N LEU A 707 -12.88 39.05 13.67
CA LEU A 707 -12.81 37.59 13.56
C LEU A 707 -11.52 37.03 14.17
N GLY A 708 -11.61 35.98 15.00
CA GLY A 708 -10.58 35.27 15.79
C GLY A 708 -9.26 34.85 15.10
N ALA A 709 -8.71 35.78 14.33
CA ALA A 709 -7.49 35.77 13.59
C ALA A 709 -6.44 36.49 14.43
N CYS A 710 -5.23 35.94 14.48
CA CYS A 710 -4.13 36.61 15.14
C CYS A 710 -3.99 38.06 14.60
N PRO A 711 -4.06 39.11 15.46
CA PRO A 711 -4.00 40.51 15.02
C PRO A 711 -2.73 40.86 14.22
N SER A 712 -1.69 40.04 14.35
CA SER A 712 -0.41 40.21 13.68
C SER A 712 -0.28 39.46 12.35
N CYS A 713 -1.07 38.42 12.09
CA CYS A 713 -0.88 37.58 10.89
C CYS A 713 -2.15 37.02 10.24
N GLY A 714 -3.34 37.31 10.75
CA GLY A 714 -4.60 36.89 10.11
C GLY A 714 -4.96 35.41 10.26
N THR A 715 -4.13 34.59 10.92
CA THR A 715 -4.37 33.15 11.07
C THR A 715 -5.33 32.86 12.22
N THR A 716 -6.45 32.19 11.95
CA THR A 716 -7.36 31.62 12.97
C THR A 716 -6.71 30.42 13.68
N ARG A 717 -6.67 30.45 15.02
CA ARG A 717 -6.06 29.40 15.84
C ARG A 717 -7.13 28.50 16.47
N PRO A 718 -7.01 27.17 16.47
CA PRO A 718 -8.00 26.28 17.11
C PRO A 718 -8.24 26.56 18.61
N GLU A 719 -7.34 27.28 19.27
CA GLU A 719 -7.42 27.67 20.69
C GLU A 719 -8.71 28.43 21.01
N PHE A 720 -9.18 29.34 20.14
CA PHE A 720 -10.38 30.16 20.41
C PHE A 720 -11.66 29.33 20.53
N ILE A 721 -11.70 28.12 19.94
CA ILE A 721 -12.87 27.23 20.02
C ILE A 721 -13.22 26.93 21.48
N PHE A 722 -12.20 26.80 22.34
CA PHE A 722 -12.40 26.56 23.77
C PHE A 722 -12.79 27.81 24.56
N ASP A 723 -12.58 29.01 24.01
CA ASP A 723 -13.01 30.28 24.60
C ASP A 723 -14.49 30.58 24.29
N VAL A 724 -15.02 30.00 23.20
CA VAL A 724 -16.43 30.11 22.78
C VAL A 724 -17.34 29.10 23.51
N LEU A 725 -16.80 27.95 23.90
CA LEU A 725 -17.48 26.95 24.76
C LEU A 725 -17.64 27.46 26.19
#